data_AF-A0A0P9DWT4-F1
#
_entry.id   AF-A0A0P9DWT4-F1
#
_cell.length_a   1.000
_cell.length_b   1.000
_cell.length_c   1.000
_cell.angle_alpha   90.00
_cell.angle_beta   90.00
_cell.angle_gamma   90.00
#
_symmetry.space_group_name_H-M   'P 1'
#
loop_
_entity.id
_entity.type
_entity.pdbx_description
1 polymer ?
#
loop_
_entity_poly.entity_id
_entity_poly.type
_entity_poly.pdbx_seq_one_letter_code
_entity_poly.pdbx_strand_id
1 'polypeptide(L)'
;MGSKAPKGELAARKLVEKRKKFRWSDVYYKRRMLRLDVKSDPLQGAPMARGIVLEKVGVESKQPNSAIRKCLSPDTKILLSDGSFLTLNDLKDRWSESEVSSFNVESKRLETSSVCDYFGLTPSEVEQIGVYELTTLETGRKLVGSCDHPVYTSRGIVEFRHLKTGDKVIVLPSEPVRKDERDGEILSEKEILGNAPLKAKTSGIISELGRRNLLPLKYDNPRLVHIVRLFGHVFGDGTLSYGKAGTGFGGKFIATGNPEDLKDIVSDIKQLGFHASPLHEKESTSIITTTRGKKRIISGKYHATSCSSIVLFTLLKALGAPVGDKAKLSYTIPDWIKRAPLWVKKEFLATFFGSELDRPRIKKNGTTFCTPCFSLSKTPNKLRDRLNFVDDLKGVLSEFGIAVSSVKTEWSIKRKTGEKTIKIYVYIASNVQNLLNLYGKIGYRYQKYRERLARYAYQYLLTRQNQIRKAIQAYNITKTLRKKRQTIRQITKTLHEKGYTFIEKHNVNYWVSVPIKNKQKLATTTKRMKFKDWIQKQTENLPPTGLVWETIQTIQRTNHKDLRDITTQSNNHNFFANGILTKNCVRTQLIKNGRVITAFLPGDGALNVVDEHDEVIVEGIGGSRGRSMGDIPGVRWKVITVNGVSLKELVLGKKEKPMR
;
A
#
# COMPACT_ATOMS: atom_id res chain seq x y z
N MET A 1 49.97 -57.56 -55.22
CA MET A 1 49.01 -56.84 -56.09
C MET A 1 49.37 -55.34 -56.09
N GLY A 2 49.69 -54.79 -57.26
CA GLY A 2 50.27 -53.44 -57.39
C GLY A 2 49.38 -52.29 -56.91
N SER A 3 50.01 -51.21 -56.46
CA SER A 3 49.36 -50.01 -55.93
C SER A 3 48.44 -49.36 -56.98
N LYS A 4 47.11 -49.56 -56.87
CA LYS A 4 46.06 -49.01 -57.76
C LYS A 4 45.86 -47.49 -57.68
N ALA A 5 46.85 -46.72 -57.23
CA ALA A 5 46.78 -45.26 -57.24
C ALA A 5 47.70 -44.73 -58.36
N PRO A 6 47.20 -43.90 -59.30
CA PRO A 6 48.03 -43.37 -60.36
C PRO A 6 49.14 -42.49 -59.75
N LYS A 7 50.39 -42.77 -60.10
CA LYS A 7 51.59 -42.01 -59.69
C LYS A 7 52.23 -41.43 -60.95
N GLY A 8 52.25 -40.10 -61.07
CA GLY A 8 52.79 -39.36 -62.21
C GLY A 8 52.36 -37.89 -62.19
N GLU A 9 53.12 -37.03 -62.88
CA GLU A 9 53.02 -35.55 -62.84
C GLU A 9 51.66 -34.98 -63.30
N LEU A 10 50.81 -35.79 -63.94
CA LEU A 10 49.47 -35.40 -64.41
C LEU A 10 48.32 -36.18 -63.71
N ALA A 11 48.61 -36.87 -62.60
CA ALA A 11 47.62 -37.71 -61.90
C ALA A 11 46.67 -36.93 -60.97
N ALA A 12 46.87 -35.61 -60.79
CA ALA A 12 46.16 -34.80 -59.80
C ALA A 12 44.63 -34.87 -59.93
N ARG A 13 44.07 -34.73 -61.14
CA ARG A 13 42.61 -34.83 -61.36
C ARG A 13 42.05 -36.18 -60.94
N LYS A 14 42.72 -37.27 -61.33
CA LYS A 14 42.32 -38.65 -60.99
C LYS A 14 42.37 -38.89 -59.48
N LEU A 15 43.38 -38.33 -58.78
CA LEU A 15 43.48 -38.42 -57.32
C LEU A 15 42.38 -37.62 -56.61
N VAL A 16 42.02 -36.43 -57.11
CA VAL A 16 40.93 -35.62 -56.57
C VAL A 16 39.58 -36.31 -56.71
N GLU A 17 39.28 -36.89 -57.88
CA GLU A 17 38.04 -37.65 -58.09
C GLU A 17 37.98 -38.89 -57.19
N LYS A 18 39.08 -39.62 -57.08
CA LYS A 18 39.19 -40.78 -56.19
C LYS A 18 38.97 -40.36 -54.73
N ARG A 19 39.55 -39.24 -54.28
CA ARG A 19 39.33 -38.70 -52.93
C ARG A 19 37.89 -38.29 -52.71
N LYS A 20 37.23 -37.66 -53.69
CA LYS A 20 35.78 -37.36 -53.64
C LYS A 20 34.95 -38.64 -53.52
N LYS A 21 35.26 -39.68 -54.30
CA LYS A 21 34.57 -40.99 -54.25
C LYS A 21 34.72 -41.66 -52.88
N PHE A 22 35.93 -41.73 -52.32
CA PHE A 22 36.16 -42.29 -50.99
C PHE A 22 35.58 -41.44 -49.85
N ARG A 23 35.42 -40.13 -50.06
CA ARG A 23 34.73 -39.28 -49.08
C ARG A 23 33.26 -39.67 -48.92
N TRP A 24 32.61 -40.11 -50.00
CA TRP A 24 31.22 -40.58 -49.96
C TRP A 24 31.02 -41.98 -49.35
N SER A 25 32.09 -42.77 -49.18
CA SER A 25 32.03 -44.02 -48.41
C SER A 25 32.14 -43.81 -46.89
N ASP A 26 32.54 -42.62 -46.44
CA ASP A 26 32.51 -42.26 -45.02
C ASP A 26 31.05 -42.07 -44.57
N VAL A 27 30.63 -42.88 -43.59
CA VAL A 27 29.26 -42.89 -43.05
C VAL A 27 28.87 -41.53 -42.48
N TYR A 28 29.77 -40.84 -41.77
CA TYR A 28 29.50 -39.52 -41.19
C TYR A 28 29.41 -38.44 -42.27
N TYR A 29 30.25 -38.51 -43.30
CA TYR A 29 30.18 -37.59 -44.43
C TYR A 29 28.87 -37.76 -45.21
N LYS A 30 28.47 -39.01 -45.50
CA LYS A 30 27.22 -39.33 -46.20
C LYS A 30 25.99 -38.91 -45.40
N ARG A 31 25.96 -39.20 -44.09
CA ARG A 31 24.88 -38.81 -43.17
C ARG A 31 24.68 -37.28 -43.12
N ARG A 32 25.78 -36.52 -43.09
CA ARG A 32 25.78 -35.05 -43.10
C ARG A 32 25.34 -34.46 -44.45
N MET A 33 25.96 -34.90 -45.55
CA MET A 33 25.71 -34.33 -46.88
C MET A 33 24.29 -34.62 -47.40
N LEU A 34 23.74 -35.81 -47.09
CA LEU A 34 22.38 -36.18 -47.48
C LEU A 34 21.30 -35.74 -46.47
N ARG A 35 21.70 -35.11 -45.37
CA ARG A 35 20.83 -34.71 -44.24
C ARG A 35 19.94 -35.86 -43.76
N LEU A 36 20.49 -37.08 -43.67
CA LEU A 36 19.69 -38.27 -43.41
C LEU A 36 18.94 -38.19 -42.08
N ASP A 37 19.54 -37.56 -41.06
CA ASP A 37 18.92 -37.38 -39.75
C ASP A 37 17.65 -36.53 -39.77
N VAL A 38 17.62 -35.49 -40.62
CA VAL A 38 16.43 -34.63 -40.80
C VAL A 38 15.34 -35.36 -41.60
N LYS A 39 15.73 -36.29 -42.48
CA LYS A 39 14.80 -37.07 -43.30
C LYS A 39 14.20 -38.25 -42.53
N SER A 40 14.96 -38.90 -41.66
CA SER A 40 14.51 -40.07 -40.89
C SER A 40 13.73 -39.70 -39.63
N ASP A 41 14.06 -38.55 -39.01
CA ASP A 41 13.35 -38.04 -37.85
C ASP A 41 13.16 -36.52 -38.00
N PRO A 42 12.13 -36.08 -38.76
CA PRO A 42 11.88 -34.66 -38.98
C PRO A 42 11.56 -33.89 -37.69
N LEU A 43 11.23 -34.59 -36.60
CA LEU A 43 10.96 -34.01 -35.28
C LEU A 43 12.13 -34.16 -34.29
N GLN A 44 13.20 -34.87 -34.67
CA GLN A 44 14.36 -35.19 -33.83
C GLN A 44 14.00 -35.68 -32.42
N GLY A 45 12.86 -36.37 -32.27
CA GLY A 45 12.34 -36.84 -30.98
C GLY A 45 11.92 -35.75 -29.97
N ALA A 46 11.68 -34.50 -30.39
CA ALA A 46 11.30 -33.42 -29.47
C ALA A 46 9.78 -33.42 -29.17
N PRO A 47 9.35 -33.56 -27.89
CA PRO A 47 7.94 -33.42 -27.54
C PRO A 47 7.47 -31.97 -27.78
N MET A 48 6.29 -31.82 -28.40
CA MET A 48 5.65 -30.52 -28.62
C MET A 48 4.48 -30.30 -27.66
N ALA A 49 4.29 -29.06 -27.22
CA ALA A 49 3.15 -28.66 -26.38
C ALA A 49 2.61 -27.29 -26.80
N ARG A 50 1.34 -27.04 -26.47
CA ARG A 50 0.63 -25.79 -26.75
C ARG A 50 0.49 -24.97 -25.47
N GLY A 51 0.80 -23.68 -25.52
CA GLY A 51 0.83 -22.75 -24.39
C GLY A 51 0.21 -21.40 -24.75
N ILE A 52 -0.16 -20.60 -23.74
CA ILE A 52 -0.57 -19.21 -23.88
C ILE A 52 0.57 -18.40 -23.27
N VAL A 53 1.01 -17.37 -23.99
CA VAL A 53 2.02 -16.46 -23.48
C VAL A 53 1.41 -15.65 -22.34
N LEU A 54 1.92 -15.79 -21.11
CA LEU A 54 1.43 -14.96 -20.00
C LEU A 54 2.13 -13.59 -19.93
N GLU A 55 3.41 -13.53 -20.28
CA GLU A 55 4.24 -12.33 -20.19
C GLU A 55 5.54 -12.53 -20.98
N LYS A 56 6.25 -11.44 -21.30
CA LYS A 56 7.51 -11.47 -22.04
C LYS A 56 8.68 -11.35 -21.06
N VAL A 57 9.57 -12.34 -21.03
CA VAL A 57 10.77 -12.34 -20.17
C VAL A 57 12.03 -12.40 -21.02
N GLY A 58 12.94 -11.44 -20.84
CA GLY A 58 14.32 -11.55 -21.35
C GLY A 58 15.12 -12.50 -20.46
N VAL A 59 15.65 -13.59 -21.03
CA VAL A 59 16.50 -14.55 -20.31
C VAL A 59 17.91 -14.47 -20.89
N GLU A 60 18.86 -13.96 -20.10
CA GLU A 60 20.28 -13.93 -20.46
C GLU A 60 21.07 -15.06 -19.79
N SER A 61 22.14 -15.50 -20.44
CA SER A 61 23.03 -16.61 -20.07
C SER A 61 23.75 -16.41 -18.72
N LYS A 62 23.94 -17.49 -17.93
CA LYS A 62 24.80 -17.52 -16.72
C LYS A 62 26.28 -17.49 -17.13
N GLN A 63 27.23 -16.74 -16.57
CA GLN A 63 27.40 -15.89 -15.37
C GLN A 63 28.53 -14.88 -15.67
N PRO A 64 28.67 -13.76 -14.92
CA PRO A 64 27.87 -13.34 -13.78
C PRO A 64 26.92 -12.18 -14.12
N ASN A 65 25.83 -12.06 -13.35
CA ASN A 65 24.81 -10.98 -13.36
C ASN A 65 23.66 -11.14 -14.39
N SER A 66 22.41 -10.88 -13.96
CA SER A 66 21.18 -10.60 -14.76
C SER A 66 19.91 -11.40 -14.38
N ALA A 67 19.90 -12.18 -13.29
CA ALA A 67 18.62 -12.42 -12.59
C ALA A 67 18.38 -11.20 -11.69
N ILE A 68 17.67 -10.19 -12.20
CA ILE A 68 17.27 -8.99 -11.46
C ILE A 68 16.39 -9.44 -10.27
N ARG A 69 16.92 -9.34 -9.05
CA ARG A 69 16.20 -9.71 -7.83
C ARG A 69 16.04 -8.46 -6.98
N LYS A 70 14.94 -7.76 -7.25
CA LYS A 70 14.57 -6.44 -6.73
C LYS A 70 14.15 -6.53 -5.27
N CYS A 71 15.08 -6.72 -4.35
CA CYS A 71 14.76 -6.99 -2.95
C CYS A 71 15.00 -5.79 -2.03
N LEU A 72 14.33 -5.78 -0.89
CA LEU A 72 14.42 -4.77 0.18
C LEU A 72 14.90 -5.42 1.48
N SER A 73 15.29 -4.61 2.45
CA SER A 73 15.73 -5.12 3.76
C SER A 73 14.57 -5.76 4.55
N PRO A 74 14.80 -6.84 5.32
CA PRO A 74 13.75 -7.56 6.06
C PRO A 74 12.98 -6.69 7.08
N ASP A 75 13.61 -5.65 7.62
CA ASP A 75 13.03 -4.70 8.58
C ASP A 75 12.13 -3.63 7.92
N THR A 76 12.07 -3.61 6.59
CA THR A 76 11.22 -2.70 5.82
C THR A 76 9.75 -2.92 6.18
N LYS A 77 9.07 -1.83 6.54
CA LYS A 77 7.64 -1.84 6.87
C LYS A 77 6.82 -1.76 5.59
N ILE A 78 6.02 -2.79 5.35
CA ILE A 78 5.09 -2.88 4.23
C ILE A 78 3.71 -2.39 4.69
N LEU A 79 3.14 -1.44 3.97
CA LEU A 79 1.81 -0.90 4.28
C LEU A 79 0.72 -1.87 3.78
N LEU A 80 -0.08 -2.39 4.71
CA LEU A 80 -1.20 -3.26 4.40
C LEU A 80 -2.43 -2.45 3.92
N SER A 81 -3.41 -3.13 3.32
CA SER A 81 -4.64 -2.52 2.77
C SER A 81 -5.53 -1.87 3.85
N ASP A 82 -5.48 -2.37 5.08
CA ASP A 82 -6.16 -1.80 6.24
C ASP A 82 -5.43 -0.56 6.82
N GLY A 83 -4.21 -0.26 6.34
CA GLY A 83 -3.37 0.83 6.81
C GLY A 83 -2.61 0.52 8.10
N SER A 84 -2.51 -0.75 8.49
CA SER A 84 -1.51 -1.26 9.43
C SER A 84 -0.21 -1.62 8.68
N PHE A 85 0.81 -2.11 9.38
CA PHE A 85 2.02 -2.64 8.73
C PHE A 85 2.43 -3.99 9.30
N LEU A 86 3.12 -4.75 8.44
CA LEU A 86 4.00 -5.85 8.79
C LEU A 86 5.38 -5.56 8.20
N THR A 87 6.45 -6.05 8.82
CA THR A 87 7.77 -6.00 8.17
C THR A 87 7.85 -7.09 7.09
N LEU A 88 8.78 -6.95 6.14
CA LEU A 88 9.06 -8.03 5.18
C LEU A 88 9.45 -9.34 5.89
N ASN A 89 10.08 -9.28 7.05
CA ASN A 89 10.34 -10.48 7.83
C ASN A 89 9.06 -11.11 8.39
N ASP A 90 8.12 -10.29 8.91
CA ASP A 90 6.85 -10.78 9.45
C ASP A 90 5.96 -11.41 8.36
N LEU A 91 6.08 -10.98 7.11
CA LEU A 91 5.29 -11.52 5.98
C LEU A 91 5.69 -12.94 5.57
N LYS A 92 6.85 -13.46 6.00
CA LYS A 92 7.37 -14.77 5.59
C LYS A 92 6.35 -15.91 5.77
N ASP A 93 5.62 -15.88 6.87
CA ASP A 93 4.72 -16.99 7.26
C ASP A 93 3.27 -16.74 6.85
N ARG A 94 2.95 -15.55 6.29
CA ARG A 94 1.55 -15.06 6.13
C ARG A 94 1.30 -14.25 4.86
N TRP A 95 2.25 -14.25 3.93
CA TRP A 95 2.14 -13.47 2.71
C TRP A 95 0.90 -13.86 1.89
N SER A 96 0.52 -15.15 1.84
CA SER A 96 -0.61 -15.64 1.03
C SER A 96 -1.97 -15.09 1.44
N GLU A 97 -2.11 -14.61 2.68
CA GLU A 97 -3.34 -14.04 3.23
C GLU A 97 -3.25 -12.50 3.36
N SER A 98 -2.12 -11.92 2.97
CA SER A 98 -1.83 -10.50 3.15
C SER A 98 -2.23 -9.69 1.92
N GLU A 99 -2.86 -8.55 2.20
CA GLU A 99 -3.20 -7.54 1.21
C GLU A 99 -2.42 -6.26 1.48
N VAL A 100 -1.73 -5.74 0.47
CA VAL A 100 -0.93 -4.52 0.55
C VAL A 100 -1.62 -3.34 -0.13
N SER A 101 -1.29 -2.14 0.34
CA SER A 101 -1.70 -0.90 -0.33
C SER A 101 -0.84 -0.69 -1.57
N SER A 102 -1.48 -0.55 -2.72
CA SER A 102 -0.86 -0.23 -4.02
C SER A 102 -1.37 1.12 -4.56
N PHE A 103 -0.68 1.66 -5.56
CA PHE A 103 -1.10 2.88 -6.24
C PHE A 103 -1.20 2.65 -7.74
N ASN A 104 -2.38 2.86 -8.29
CA ASN A 104 -2.62 2.77 -9.72
C ASN A 104 -2.37 4.13 -10.38
N VAL A 105 -1.36 4.17 -11.24
CA VAL A 105 -0.92 5.39 -11.92
C VAL A 105 -1.94 5.86 -12.95
N GLU A 106 -2.64 4.93 -13.60
CA GLU A 106 -3.65 5.21 -14.63
C GLU A 106 -4.94 5.73 -13.99
N SER A 107 -5.49 4.96 -13.04
CA SER A 107 -6.72 5.31 -12.33
C SER A 107 -6.52 6.45 -11.32
N LYS A 108 -5.27 6.77 -11.00
CA LYS A 108 -4.84 7.79 -10.02
C LYS A 108 -5.43 7.55 -8.63
N ARG A 109 -5.58 6.29 -8.24
CA ARG A 109 -6.21 5.86 -6.98
C ARG A 109 -5.32 4.90 -6.20
N LEU A 110 -5.50 4.92 -4.88
CA LEU A 110 -4.96 3.86 -4.02
C LEU A 110 -5.87 2.64 -4.18
N GLU A 111 -5.26 1.49 -4.34
CA GLU A 111 -5.92 0.20 -4.55
C GLU A 111 -5.35 -0.83 -3.58
N THR A 112 -6.03 -1.96 -3.49
CA THR A 112 -5.59 -3.10 -2.70
C THR A 112 -5.02 -4.15 -3.64
N SER A 113 -3.90 -4.78 -3.26
CA SER A 113 -3.35 -5.92 -3.97
C SER A 113 -3.02 -7.07 -3.02
N SER A 114 -3.48 -8.27 -3.35
CA SER A 114 -3.06 -9.50 -2.68
C SER A 114 -1.58 -9.78 -2.95
N VAL A 115 -0.90 -10.40 -1.99
CA VAL A 115 0.47 -10.89 -2.15
C VAL A 115 0.43 -12.34 -2.61
N CYS A 116 1.10 -12.63 -3.74
CA CYS A 116 1.08 -13.94 -4.40
C CYS A 116 2.41 -14.71 -4.31
N ASP A 117 3.50 -14.07 -3.89
CA ASP A 117 4.77 -14.75 -3.66
C ASP A 117 5.64 -14.02 -2.63
N TYR A 118 6.57 -14.76 -2.02
CA TYR A 118 7.55 -14.28 -1.07
C TYR A 118 8.88 -15.00 -1.28
N PHE A 119 9.97 -14.24 -1.41
CA PHE A 119 11.31 -14.82 -1.57
C PHE A 119 12.39 -13.96 -0.94
N GLY A 120 13.55 -14.59 -0.69
CA GLY A 120 14.73 -13.95 -0.13
C GLY A 120 15.98 -14.30 -0.93
N LEU A 121 17.02 -13.46 -0.76
CA LEU A 121 18.33 -13.66 -1.36
C LEU A 121 19.27 -14.38 -0.41
N THR A 122 20.11 -15.26 -0.97
CA THR A 122 21.22 -15.82 -0.21
C THR A 122 22.30 -14.75 0.03
N PRO A 123 23.11 -14.85 1.09
CA PRO A 123 24.15 -13.86 1.37
C PRO A 123 25.13 -13.62 0.20
N SER A 124 25.46 -14.69 -0.55
CA SER A 124 26.32 -14.58 -1.74
C SER A 124 25.66 -13.77 -2.86
N GLU A 125 24.35 -13.91 -3.05
CA GLU A 125 23.60 -13.14 -4.05
C GLU A 125 23.48 -11.67 -3.65
N VAL A 126 23.30 -11.38 -2.36
CA VAL A 126 23.28 -10.01 -1.84
C VAL A 126 24.62 -9.31 -2.06
N GLU A 127 25.73 -10.02 -1.82
CA GLU A 127 27.08 -9.49 -2.03
C GLU A 127 27.36 -9.20 -3.51
N GLN A 128 26.91 -10.07 -4.41
CA GLN A 128 27.07 -9.89 -5.86
C GLN A 128 26.27 -8.70 -6.40
N ILE A 129 25.02 -8.53 -5.98
CA ILE A 129 24.13 -7.47 -6.47
C ILE A 129 24.50 -6.11 -5.85
N GLY A 130 24.89 -6.11 -4.58
CA GLY A 130 25.19 -4.90 -3.83
C GLY A 130 23.93 -4.22 -3.29
N VAL A 131 24.06 -3.63 -2.09
CA VAL A 131 22.96 -3.01 -1.36
C VAL A 131 23.17 -1.51 -1.26
N TYR A 132 22.08 -0.76 -1.37
CA TYR A 132 22.07 0.68 -1.26
C TYR A 132 21.05 1.14 -0.22
N GLU A 133 21.40 2.17 0.53
CA GLU A 133 20.49 2.92 1.42
C GLU A 133 20.25 4.30 0.83
N LEU A 134 18.97 4.64 0.64
CA LEU A 134 18.56 6.02 0.39
C LEU A 134 18.04 6.65 1.68
N THR A 135 18.27 7.95 1.86
CA THR A 135 17.66 8.76 2.92
C THR A 135 17.04 10.02 2.34
N THR A 136 15.83 10.39 2.75
CA THR A 136 15.12 11.58 2.27
C THR A 136 15.47 12.85 3.05
N LEU A 137 15.35 14.02 2.40
CA LEU A 137 15.75 15.31 2.94
C LEU A 137 14.73 15.87 3.93
N GLU A 138 13.44 15.78 3.60
CA GLU A 138 12.33 16.40 4.31
C GLU A 138 12.09 15.74 5.65
N THR A 139 12.00 14.41 5.68
CA THR A 139 11.65 13.66 6.89
C THR A 139 12.75 12.74 7.40
N GLY A 140 13.75 12.40 6.58
CA GLY A 140 14.78 11.44 6.95
C GLY A 140 14.32 9.98 6.84
N ARG A 141 13.30 9.70 6.00
CA ARG A 141 12.88 8.32 5.68
C ARG A 141 14.04 7.57 5.06
N LYS A 142 14.13 6.29 5.39
CA LYS A 142 15.15 5.39 4.89
C LYS A 142 14.52 4.22 4.15
N LEU A 143 15.17 3.79 3.09
CA LEU A 143 14.86 2.55 2.40
C LEU A 143 16.16 1.90 1.97
N VAL A 144 16.28 0.61 2.27
CA VAL A 144 17.46 -0.20 1.97
C VAL A 144 17.02 -1.30 1.01
N GLY A 145 17.73 -1.43 -0.11
CA GLY A 145 17.38 -2.39 -1.15
C GLY A 145 18.54 -2.75 -2.05
N SER A 146 18.33 -3.77 -2.87
CA SER A 146 19.26 -4.20 -3.91
C SER A 146 19.48 -3.10 -4.95
N CYS A 147 20.62 -3.14 -5.64
CA CYS A 147 20.99 -2.12 -6.62
C CYS A 147 19.99 -1.95 -7.78
N ASP A 148 19.27 -3.01 -8.11
CA ASP A 148 18.29 -3.12 -9.19
C ASP A 148 16.84 -2.87 -8.73
N HIS A 149 16.61 -2.61 -7.43
CA HIS A 149 15.27 -2.37 -6.92
C HIS A 149 14.70 -1.05 -7.50
N PRO A 150 13.48 -1.05 -8.07
CA PRO A 150 12.89 0.12 -8.71
C PRO A 150 12.07 0.98 -7.74
N VAL A 151 12.24 2.29 -7.84
CA VAL A 151 11.50 3.29 -7.05
C VAL A 151 10.78 4.26 -7.97
N TYR A 152 9.56 4.65 -7.62
CA TYR A 152 8.82 5.68 -8.35
C TYR A 152 9.38 7.06 -8.05
N THR A 153 9.90 7.72 -9.09
CA THR A 153 10.49 9.05 -9.01
C THR A 153 9.78 10.06 -9.92
N SER A 154 10.14 11.34 -9.78
CA SER A 154 9.69 12.38 -10.71
C SER A 154 10.19 12.21 -12.15
N ARG A 155 11.18 11.35 -12.40
CA ARG A 155 11.70 11.02 -13.73
C ARG A 155 11.16 9.69 -14.28
N GLY A 156 10.19 9.08 -13.60
CA GLY A 156 9.70 7.73 -13.88
C GLY A 156 10.23 6.71 -12.88
N ILE A 157 10.18 5.43 -13.24
CA ILE A 157 10.63 4.32 -12.39
C ILE A 157 12.14 4.18 -12.56
N VAL A 158 12.90 4.37 -11.48
CA VAL A 158 14.37 4.38 -11.51
C VAL A 158 14.90 3.35 -10.53
N GLU A 159 15.88 2.56 -10.95
CA GLU A 159 16.56 1.59 -10.10
C GLU A 159 17.47 2.28 -9.08
N PHE A 160 17.66 1.66 -7.91
CA PHE A 160 18.48 2.20 -6.81
C PHE A 160 19.87 2.68 -7.25
N ARG A 161 20.57 1.93 -8.11
CA ARG A 161 21.90 2.31 -8.64
C ARG A 161 21.92 3.57 -9.50
N HIS A 162 20.77 3.94 -10.07
CA HIS A 162 20.61 5.08 -10.96
C HIS A 162 19.94 6.28 -10.27
N LEU A 163 19.50 6.11 -9.03
CA LEU A 163 19.02 7.21 -8.20
C LEU A 163 20.16 8.19 -7.91
N LYS A 164 19.84 9.48 -7.84
CA LYS A 164 20.79 10.55 -7.53
C LYS A 164 20.26 11.44 -6.41
N THR A 165 21.17 12.05 -5.66
CA THR A 165 20.81 13.12 -4.72
C THR A 165 20.05 14.22 -5.47
N GLY A 166 18.91 14.65 -4.92
CA GLY A 166 18.01 15.62 -5.55
C GLY A 166 16.86 15.00 -6.35
N ASP A 167 16.90 13.69 -6.69
CA ASP A 167 15.73 13.01 -7.24
C ASP A 167 14.56 13.04 -6.25
N LYS A 168 13.33 13.16 -6.73
CA LYS A 168 12.13 13.14 -5.89
C LYS A 168 11.47 11.76 -5.96
N VAL A 169 11.12 11.19 -4.81
CA VAL A 169 10.41 9.91 -4.67
C VAL A 169 8.98 10.12 -4.18
N ILE A 170 8.07 9.25 -4.62
CA ILE A 170 6.67 9.26 -4.16
C ILE A 170 6.58 8.66 -2.77
N VAL A 171 5.95 9.39 -1.85
CA VAL A 171 5.69 8.96 -0.48
C VAL A 171 4.19 9.03 -0.16
N LEU A 172 3.68 8.01 0.53
CA LEU A 172 2.39 8.06 1.21
C LEU A 172 2.60 8.34 2.71
N PRO A 173 2.37 9.58 3.18
CA PRO A 173 2.59 9.94 4.58
C PRO A 173 1.64 9.19 5.50
N SER A 174 2.19 8.35 6.36
CA SER A 174 1.48 7.66 7.44
C SER A 174 2.47 7.18 8.49
N GLU A 175 1.95 6.87 9.69
CA GLU A 175 2.67 6.16 10.75
C GLU A 175 1.88 4.90 11.09
N PRO A 176 1.92 3.86 10.22
CA PRO A 176 1.07 2.70 10.39
C PRO A 176 1.36 2.01 11.72
N VAL A 177 0.31 1.43 12.31
CA VAL A 177 0.38 0.62 13.52
C VAL A 177 0.66 -0.83 13.12
N ARG A 178 1.46 -1.55 13.90
CA ARG A 178 1.79 -2.96 13.61
C ARG A 178 0.52 -3.81 13.66
N LYS A 179 0.37 -4.75 12.71
CA LYS A 179 -0.73 -5.72 12.70
C LYS A 179 -0.40 -6.88 13.63
N ASP A 180 -0.52 -6.63 14.93
CA ASP A 180 -0.31 -7.66 15.93
C ASP A 180 -1.48 -8.63 15.96
N GLU A 181 -1.16 -9.92 16.02
CA GLU A 181 -2.14 -10.96 16.27
C GLU A 181 -2.47 -11.05 17.75
N ARG A 182 -3.69 -11.51 17.98
CA ARG A 182 -4.16 -11.84 19.31
C ARG A 182 -5.16 -12.97 19.16
N ASP A 183 -4.92 -14.07 19.86
CA ASP A 183 -5.97 -15.04 20.08
C ASP A 183 -6.91 -14.49 21.16
N GLY A 184 -8.20 -14.62 20.93
CA GLY A 184 -9.22 -14.05 21.79
C GLY A 184 -10.55 -13.93 21.10
N GLU A 185 -11.55 -14.54 21.73
CA GLU A 185 -12.94 -14.44 21.30
C GLU A 185 -13.50 -13.05 21.66
N ILE A 186 -14.14 -12.43 20.68
CA ILE A 186 -14.85 -11.15 20.79
C ILE A 186 -16.34 -11.41 21.03
N LEU A 187 -16.90 -12.38 20.31
CA LEU A 187 -18.34 -12.65 20.30
C LEU A 187 -18.62 -14.14 20.07
N SER A 188 -19.47 -14.72 20.92
CA SER A 188 -19.96 -16.10 20.81
C SER A 188 -21.46 -16.14 20.46
N GLU A 189 -21.99 -17.34 20.27
CA GLU A 189 -23.43 -17.55 20.05
C GLU A 189 -24.28 -17.04 21.21
N LYS A 190 -23.75 -17.07 22.45
CA LYS A 190 -24.46 -16.64 23.66
C LYS A 190 -24.83 -15.17 23.60
N GLU A 191 -23.91 -14.30 23.16
CA GLU A 191 -24.18 -12.87 23.04
C GLU A 191 -25.19 -12.58 21.91
N ILE A 192 -25.19 -13.37 20.83
CA ILE A 192 -26.18 -13.27 19.77
C ILE A 192 -27.57 -13.60 20.30
N LEU A 193 -27.71 -14.70 21.07
CA LEU A 193 -28.98 -15.11 21.69
C LEU A 193 -29.54 -14.01 22.61
N GLY A 194 -28.70 -13.36 23.40
CA GLY A 194 -29.12 -12.28 24.31
C GLY A 194 -29.48 -10.96 23.62
N ASN A 195 -29.04 -10.73 22.38
CA ASN A 195 -29.21 -9.44 21.69
C ASN A 195 -30.15 -9.47 20.48
N ALA A 196 -30.54 -10.65 20.00
CA ALA A 196 -31.50 -10.79 18.91
C ALA A 196 -32.83 -10.06 19.22
N PRO A 197 -33.46 -9.40 18.23
CA PRO A 197 -34.78 -8.79 18.43
C PRO A 197 -35.86 -9.81 18.82
N LEU A 198 -36.82 -9.38 19.64
CA LEU A 198 -37.96 -10.19 20.03
C LEU A 198 -38.68 -10.75 18.79
N LYS A 199 -38.97 -12.06 18.78
CA LYS A 199 -39.58 -12.81 17.66
C LYS A 199 -38.69 -13.03 16.42
N ALA A 200 -37.42 -12.64 16.44
CA ALA A 200 -36.49 -13.03 15.38
C ALA A 200 -36.14 -14.53 15.47
N LYS A 201 -35.94 -15.18 14.32
CA LYS A 201 -35.49 -16.58 14.25
C LYS A 201 -33.99 -16.67 14.57
N THR A 202 -33.63 -16.80 15.85
CA THR A 202 -32.23 -16.73 16.28
C THR A 202 -31.36 -17.85 15.72
N SER A 203 -31.90 -19.07 15.54
CA SER A 203 -31.19 -20.17 14.87
C SER A 203 -30.76 -19.81 13.45
N GLY A 204 -31.63 -19.11 12.70
CA GLY A 204 -31.31 -18.61 11.36
C GLY A 204 -30.25 -17.51 11.37
N ILE A 205 -30.25 -16.64 12.38
CA ILE A 205 -29.22 -15.60 12.54
C ILE A 205 -27.86 -16.24 12.80
N ILE A 206 -27.78 -17.18 13.75
CA ILE A 206 -26.54 -17.89 14.12
C ILE A 206 -26.01 -18.67 12.90
N SER A 207 -26.87 -19.44 12.23
CA SER A 207 -26.49 -20.20 11.04
C SER A 207 -25.93 -19.31 9.92
N GLU A 208 -26.55 -18.17 9.65
CA GLU A 208 -26.09 -17.25 8.61
C GLU A 208 -24.78 -16.54 8.99
N LEU A 209 -24.58 -16.19 10.27
CA LEU A 209 -23.29 -15.66 10.76
C LEU A 209 -22.18 -16.71 10.66
N GLY A 210 -22.45 -17.97 11.02
CA GLY A 210 -21.51 -19.09 10.88
C GLY A 210 -21.13 -19.35 9.42
N ARG A 211 -22.11 -19.37 8.50
CA ARG A 211 -21.88 -19.51 7.06
C ARG A 211 -20.98 -18.39 6.49
N ARG A 212 -21.02 -17.21 7.11
CA ARG A 212 -20.20 -16.04 6.75
C ARG A 212 -18.90 -15.98 7.53
N ASN A 213 -18.54 -16.99 8.32
CA ASN A 213 -17.36 -16.98 9.17
C ASN A 213 -17.29 -15.72 10.06
N LEU A 214 -18.43 -15.32 10.63
CA LEU A 214 -18.55 -14.17 11.55
C LEU A 214 -18.85 -14.62 12.98
N LEU A 215 -18.89 -15.94 13.25
CA LEU A 215 -19.16 -16.53 14.54
C LEU A 215 -18.46 -17.91 14.67
N PRO A 216 -17.74 -18.20 15.77
CA PRO A 216 -17.33 -17.24 16.81
C PRO A 216 -16.44 -16.14 16.20
N LEU A 217 -16.64 -14.89 16.61
CA LEU A 217 -15.82 -13.78 16.12
C LEU A 217 -14.58 -13.65 17.00
N LYS A 218 -13.40 -13.67 16.37
CA LYS A 218 -12.09 -13.53 17.03
C LYS A 218 -11.29 -12.36 16.47
N TYR A 219 -10.21 -11.97 17.15
CA TYR A 219 -9.33 -10.87 16.72
C TYR A 219 -8.51 -11.16 15.46
N ASP A 220 -8.22 -12.43 15.18
CA ASP A 220 -7.50 -12.91 13.99
C ASP A 220 -8.39 -13.03 12.75
N ASN A 221 -9.71 -12.85 12.89
CA ASN A 221 -10.62 -12.99 11.78
C ASN A 221 -10.33 -11.92 10.69
N PRO A 222 -10.05 -12.32 9.43
CA PRO A 222 -9.67 -11.40 8.37
C PRO A 222 -10.75 -10.37 8.04
N ARG A 223 -12.02 -10.68 8.33
CA ARG A 223 -13.17 -9.79 8.10
C ARG A 223 -13.39 -8.78 9.22
N LEU A 224 -12.66 -8.89 10.34
CA LEU A 224 -12.82 -8.02 11.51
C LEU A 224 -12.63 -6.54 11.17
N VAL A 225 -11.71 -6.21 10.25
CA VAL A 225 -11.49 -4.82 9.83
C VAL A 225 -12.78 -4.15 9.32
N HIS A 226 -13.56 -4.86 8.49
CA HIS A 226 -14.81 -4.33 7.94
C HIS A 226 -15.89 -4.19 9.02
N ILE A 227 -15.94 -5.15 9.96
CA ILE A 227 -16.87 -5.09 11.12
C ILE A 227 -16.55 -3.87 11.97
N VAL A 228 -15.29 -3.68 12.37
CA VAL A 228 -14.83 -2.58 13.23
C VAL A 228 -15.11 -1.24 12.57
N ARG A 229 -14.95 -1.14 11.24
CA ARG A 229 -15.24 0.09 10.52
C ARG A 229 -16.71 0.46 10.53
N LEU A 230 -17.59 -0.48 10.19
CA LEU A 230 -19.03 -0.27 10.26
C LEU A 230 -19.47 0.04 11.70
N PHE A 231 -18.93 -0.71 12.66
CA PHE A 231 -19.20 -0.54 14.09
C PHE A 231 -18.83 0.86 14.59
N GLY A 232 -17.61 1.33 14.33
CA GLY A 232 -17.18 2.68 14.73
C GLY A 232 -17.95 3.79 14.02
N HIS A 233 -18.39 3.57 12.78
CA HIS A 233 -19.28 4.52 12.10
C HIS A 233 -20.64 4.64 12.81
N VAL A 234 -21.18 3.56 13.41
CA VAL A 234 -22.41 3.63 14.23
C VAL A 234 -22.22 4.51 15.47
N PHE A 235 -21.00 4.66 16.00
CA PHE A 235 -20.73 5.56 17.13
C PHE A 235 -20.75 7.05 16.72
N GLY A 236 -20.50 7.35 15.45
CA GLY A 236 -20.53 8.70 14.86
C GLY A 236 -21.83 9.00 14.12
N ASP A 237 -21.82 9.00 12.78
CA ASP A 237 -22.98 9.36 11.95
C ASP A 237 -23.87 8.17 11.55
N GLY A 238 -23.34 6.95 11.58
CA GLY A 238 -24.06 5.74 11.15
C GLY A 238 -25.26 5.45 12.03
N THR A 239 -26.39 5.08 11.46
CA THR A 239 -27.61 4.77 12.22
C THR A 239 -27.88 3.27 12.20
N LEU A 240 -28.06 2.70 13.39
CA LEU A 240 -28.51 1.33 13.56
C LEU A 240 -29.92 1.34 14.16
N SER A 241 -30.87 0.72 13.49
CA SER A 241 -32.27 0.64 13.94
C SER A 241 -32.89 -0.69 13.56
N TYR A 242 -34.03 -1.01 14.17
CA TYR A 242 -34.85 -2.15 13.79
C TYR A 242 -36.33 -1.73 13.88
N GLY A 243 -37.19 -2.41 13.14
CA GLY A 243 -38.62 -2.12 13.11
C GLY A 243 -39.41 -3.28 12.51
N LYS A 244 -40.74 -3.13 12.42
CA LYS A 244 -41.60 -4.13 11.76
C LYS A 244 -41.26 -4.19 10.27
N ALA A 245 -41.08 -5.41 9.75
CA ALA A 245 -40.86 -5.68 8.33
C ALA A 245 -41.63 -6.96 7.95
N GLY A 246 -42.70 -6.80 7.17
CA GLY A 246 -43.61 -7.90 6.85
C GLY A 246 -44.23 -8.53 8.12
N THR A 247 -44.15 -9.85 8.23
CA THR A 247 -44.64 -10.63 9.40
C THR A 247 -43.65 -10.66 10.59
N GLY A 248 -42.48 -10.03 10.48
CA GLY A 248 -41.43 -10.06 11.50
C GLY A 248 -40.78 -8.70 11.77
N PHE A 249 -39.55 -8.75 12.29
CA PHE A 249 -38.71 -7.57 12.54
C PHE A 249 -37.54 -7.52 11.55
N GLY A 250 -37.32 -6.36 10.95
CA GLY A 250 -36.18 -6.08 10.08
C GLY A 250 -35.17 -5.18 10.79
N GLY A 251 -33.88 -5.53 10.68
CA GLY A 251 -32.77 -4.68 11.09
C GLY A 251 -32.31 -3.79 9.95
N LYS A 252 -31.87 -2.57 10.26
CA LYS A 252 -31.40 -1.60 9.28
C LYS A 252 -30.16 -0.86 9.77
N PHE A 253 -29.11 -0.91 8.95
CA PHE A 253 -27.95 -0.03 9.04
C PHE A 253 -28.08 1.06 7.96
N ILE A 254 -27.87 2.33 8.31
CA ILE A 254 -27.95 3.47 7.40
C ILE A 254 -26.69 4.31 7.53
N ALA A 255 -26.10 4.66 6.40
CA ALA A 255 -24.99 5.60 6.31
C ALA A 255 -25.37 6.77 5.40
N THR A 256 -24.94 7.96 5.77
CA THR A 256 -25.15 9.20 5.01
C THR A 256 -23.84 9.96 4.87
N GLY A 257 -23.57 10.55 3.71
CA GLY A 257 -22.32 11.24 3.48
C GLY A 257 -22.06 11.60 2.03
N ASN A 258 -20.78 11.83 1.69
CA ASN A 258 -20.36 12.03 0.31
C ASN A 258 -20.43 10.69 -0.46
N PRO A 259 -20.94 10.67 -1.71
CA PRO A 259 -20.99 9.46 -2.53
C PRO A 259 -19.69 8.64 -2.58
N GLU A 260 -18.53 9.30 -2.69
CA GLU A 260 -17.24 8.60 -2.78
C GLU A 260 -16.86 7.93 -1.45
N ASP A 261 -17.26 8.50 -0.31
CA ASP A 261 -17.01 7.91 1.01
C ASP A 261 -18.00 6.75 1.27
N LEU A 262 -19.24 6.88 0.79
CA LEU A 262 -20.27 5.84 0.90
C LEU A 262 -19.90 4.58 0.11
N LYS A 263 -19.14 4.70 -0.99
CA LYS A 263 -18.63 3.53 -1.74
C LYS A 263 -17.75 2.63 -0.88
N ASP A 264 -16.94 3.19 0.02
CA ASP A 264 -16.10 2.40 0.93
C ASP A 264 -16.96 1.64 1.95
N ILE A 265 -18.01 2.28 2.48
CA ILE A 265 -18.99 1.64 3.37
C ILE A 265 -19.72 0.50 2.65
N VAL A 266 -20.16 0.72 1.40
CA VAL A 266 -20.79 -0.30 0.56
C VAL A 266 -19.83 -1.47 0.32
N SER A 267 -18.56 -1.18 0.06
CA SER A 267 -17.52 -2.21 -0.09
C SER A 267 -17.38 -3.05 1.17
N ASP A 268 -17.28 -2.42 2.34
CA ASP A 268 -17.14 -3.12 3.62
C ASP A 268 -18.39 -3.98 3.94
N ILE A 269 -19.61 -3.51 3.62
CA ILE A 269 -20.85 -4.31 3.75
C ILE A 269 -20.79 -5.55 2.83
N LYS A 270 -20.32 -5.39 1.58
CA LYS A 270 -20.20 -6.48 0.62
C LYS A 270 -19.11 -7.49 1.00
N GLN A 271 -18.00 -7.05 1.59
CA GLN A 271 -16.93 -7.94 2.08
C GLN A 271 -17.39 -8.82 3.25
N LEU A 272 -18.39 -8.38 4.01
CA LEU A 272 -19.09 -9.20 5.00
C LEU A 272 -20.19 -10.10 4.38
N GLY A 273 -20.31 -10.07 3.06
CA GLY A 273 -21.26 -10.79 2.23
C GLY A 273 -22.67 -10.18 2.20
N PHE A 274 -22.90 -9.02 2.82
CA PHE A 274 -24.25 -8.45 2.95
C PHE A 274 -24.58 -7.58 1.74
N HIS A 275 -25.89 -7.42 1.47
CA HIS A 275 -26.35 -6.54 0.42
C HIS A 275 -26.47 -5.09 0.94
N ALA A 276 -25.91 -4.14 0.19
CA ALA A 276 -26.11 -2.72 0.40
C ALA A 276 -27.01 -2.16 -0.71
N SER A 277 -27.95 -1.30 -0.34
CA SER A 277 -28.79 -0.59 -1.30
C SER A 277 -27.94 0.30 -2.21
N PRO A 278 -28.43 0.62 -3.43
CA PRO A 278 -27.86 1.68 -4.24
C PRO A 278 -27.73 2.99 -3.45
N LEU A 279 -26.86 3.89 -3.93
CA LEU A 279 -26.79 5.24 -3.38
C LEU A 279 -28.05 6.00 -3.80
N HIS A 280 -28.77 6.52 -2.83
CA HIS A 280 -29.95 7.34 -3.06
C HIS A 280 -29.62 8.80 -2.73
N GLU A 281 -29.95 9.72 -3.64
CA GLU A 281 -30.03 11.15 -3.34
C GLU A 281 -31.37 11.45 -2.68
N LYS A 282 -31.36 12.21 -1.59
CA LYS A 282 -32.53 12.62 -0.84
C LYS A 282 -32.41 14.09 -0.47
N GLU A 283 -33.55 14.75 -0.30
CA GLU A 283 -33.62 16.12 0.19
C GLU A 283 -34.08 16.14 1.65
N SER A 284 -33.50 17.03 2.44
CA SER A 284 -33.93 17.26 3.82
C SER A 284 -33.92 18.74 4.13
N THR A 285 -35.01 19.20 4.76
CA THR A 285 -35.12 20.53 5.35
C THR A 285 -35.25 20.38 6.86
N SER A 286 -34.24 20.85 7.59
CA SER A 286 -34.18 20.85 9.05
C SER A 286 -34.27 22.27 9.58
N ILE A 287 -35.23 22.54 10.45
CA ILE A 287 -35.35 23.80 11.17
C ILE A 287 -34.68 23.64 12.53
N ILE A 288 -33.59 24.38 12.74
CA ILE A 288 -32.83 24.40 13.99
C ILE A 288 -33.18 25.66 14.76
N THR A 289 -33.76 25.51 15.95
CA THR A 289 -34.01 26.62 16.87
C THR A 289 -32.90 26.68 17.91
N THR A 290 -32.10 27.73 17.88
CA THR A 290 -31.06 27.96 18.89
C THR A 290 -31.67 28.20 20.27
N THR A 291 -30.87 28.04 21.33
CA THR A 291 -31.29 28.30 22.72
C THR A 291 -31.79 29.73 22.95
N ARG A 292 -31.34 30.69 22.13
CA ARG A 292 -31.76 32.10 22.14
C ARG A 292 -32.96 32.39 21.23
N GLY A 293 -33.69 31.37 20.77
CA GLY A 293 -34.91 31.50 19.96
C GLY A 293 -34.70 31.76 18.46
N LYS A 294 -33.47 32.00 18.00
CA LYS A 294 -33.18 32.20 16.57
C LYS A 294 -33.38 30.90 15.79
N LYS A 295 -34.29 30.89 14.81
CA LYS A 295 -34.53 29.78 13.89
C LYS A 295 -33.55 29.86 12.71
N ARG A 296 -32.97 28.73 12.34
CA ARG A 296 -32.15 28.54 11.14
C ARG A 296 -32.74 27.40 10.33
N ILE A 297 -33.02 27.63 9.06
CA ILE A 297 -33.46 26.59 8.13
C ILE A 297 -32.20 26.07 7.43
N ILE A 298 -32.00 24.76 7.48
CA ILE A 298 -30.95 24.05 6.73
C ILE A 298 -31.66 23.12 5.76
N SER A 299 -31.73 23.52 4.51
CA SER A 299 -32.20 22.70 3.40
C SER A 299 -31.01 22.25 2.57
N GLY A 300 -30.99 20.96 2.19
CA GLY A 300 -29.94 20.44 1.34
C GLY A 300 -30.21 19.03 0.85
N LYS A 301 -29.53 18.69 -0.23
CA LYS A 301 -29.43 17.32 -0.75
C LYS A 301 -28.39 16.54 0.05
N TYR A 302 -28.67 15.28 0.32
CA TYR A 302 -27.76 14.34 0.95
C TYR A 302 -27.84 12.98 0.26
N HIS A 303 -26.75 12.22 0.33
CA HIS A 303 -26.71 10.85 -0.19
C HIS A 303 -26.78 9.86 0.95
N ALA A 304 -27.45 8.74 0.72
CA ALA A 304 -27.60 7.68 1.70
C ALA A 304 -27.53 6.30 1.06
N THR A 305 -26.98 5.34 1.80
CA THR A 305 -27.07 3.90 1.52
C THR A 305 -27.53 3.19 2.78
N SER A 306 -28.12 2.01 2.62
CA SER A 306 -28.56 1.19 3.75
C SER A 306 -28.38 -0.29 3.50
N CYS A 307 -28.18 -1.04 4.59
CA CYS A 307 -28.25 -2.49 4.59
C CYS A 307 -29.45 -2.92 5.43
N SER A 308 -30.43 -3.56 4.79
CA SER A 308 -31.59 -4.14 5.45
C SER A 308 -31.31 -5.62 5.75
N SER A 309 -30.76 -5.89 6.92
CA SER A 309 -30.41 -7.25 7.37
C SER A 309 -30.55 -7.35 8.88
N ILE A 310 -31.43 -8.25 9.33
CA ILE A 310 -31.56 -8.59 10.76
C ILE A 310 -30.28 -9.24 11.31
N VAL A 311 -29.53 -9.93 10.45
CA VAL A 311 -28.29 -10.63 10.81
C VAL A 311 -27.18 -9.63 11.09
N LEU A 312 -26.92 -8.69 10.16
CA LEU A 312 -25.93 -7.63 10.37
C LEU A 312 -26.30 -6.73 11.55
N PHE A 313 -27.60 -6.40 11.68
CA PHE A 313 -28.10 -5.65 12.82
C PHE A 313 -27.78 -6.33 14.15
N THR A 314 -28.07 -7.64 14.25
CA THR A 314 -27.89 -8.40 15.49
C THR A 314 -26.42 -8.53 15.83
N LEU A 315 -25.55 -8.73 14.84
CA LEU A 315 -24.09 -8.73 15.01
C LEU A 315 -23.59 -7.41 15.62
N LEU A 316 -23.91 -6.27 15.01
CA LEU A 316 -23.44 -4.97 15.50
C LEU A 316 -24.03 -4.63 16.87
N LYS A 317 -25.30 -4.95 17.12
CA LYS A 317 -25.93 -4.77 18.42
C LYS A 317 -25.25 -5.61 19.51
N ALA A 318 -24.97 -6.89 19.22
CA ALA A 318 -24.31 -7.79 20.16
C ALA A 318 -22.87 -7.35 20.49
N LEU A 319 -22.18 -6.70 19.54
CA LEU A 319 -20.89 -6.05 19.76
C LEU A 319 -20.95 -4.77 20.62
N GLY A 320 -22.17 -4.31 20.98
CA GLY A 320 -22.39 -3.12 21.81
C GLY A 320 -22.68 -1.84 21.03
N ALA A 321 -23.12 -1.92 19.78
CA ALA A 321 -23.43 -0.72 18.98
C ALA A 321 -24.70 -0.03 19.51
N PRO A 322 -24.73 1.32 19.60
CA PRO A 322 -25.92 2.04 20.04
C PRO A 322 -27.05 1.94 18.99
N VAL A 323 -28.25 1.59 19.42
CA VAL A 323 -29.44 1.39 18.56
C VAL A 323 -30.46 2.52 18.77
N GLY A 324 -30.76 3.31 17.73
CA GLY A 324 -31.75 4.38 17.76
C GLY A 324 -31.18 5.78 18.09
N ASP A 325 -31.95 6.63 18.77
CA ASP A 325 -31.56 8.03 19.09
C ASP A 325 -30.42 8.08 20.11
N LYS A 326 -29.20 8.17 19.59
CA LYS A 326 -27.96 8.23 20.37
C LYS A 326 -27.92 9.34 21.40
N ALA A 327 -28.70 10.42 21.28
CA ALA A 327 -28.67 11.46 22.31
C ALA A 327 -29.42 11.07 23.58
N LYS A 328 -30.34 10.09 23.52
CA LYS A 328 -31.14 9.60 24.65
C LYS A 328 -30.57 8.33 25.29
N LEU A 329 -29.73 7.60 24.58
CA LEU A 329 -29.14 6.34 25.04
C LEU A 329 -27.99 6.55 26.03
N SER A 330 -27.70 5.54 26.84
CA SER A 330 -26.45 5.43 27.60
C SER A 330 -25.58 4.39 26.90
N TYR A 331 -24.33 4.71 26.59
CA TYR A 331 -23.37 3.76 26.01
C TYR A 331 -21.93 4.21 26.26
N THR A 332 -21.04 3.24 26.42
CA THR A 332 -19.60 3.36 26.63
C THR A 332 -18.83 2.77 25.44
N ILE A 333 -17.50 2.85 25.44
CA ILE A 333 -16.71 2.05 24.50
C ILE A 333 -16.78 0.59 24.98
N PRO A 334 -17.06 -0.40 24.12
CA PRO A 334 -17.10 -1.80 24.54
C PRO A 334 -15.76 -2.29 25.08
N ASP A 335 -15.77 -3.20 26.06
CA ASP A 335 -14.55 -3.74 26.66
C ASP A 335 -13.70 -4.55 25.68
N TRP A 336 -14.29 -5.14 24.65
CA TRP A 336 -13.52 -5.80 23.60
C TRP A 336 -12.68 -4.78 22.81
N ILE A 337 -13.22 -3.60 22.47
CA ILE A 337 -12.41 -2.52 21.86
C ILE A 337 -11.32 -2.03 22.81
N LYS A 338 -11.64 -1.80 24.09
CA LYS A 338 -10.65 -1.35 25.09
C LYS A 338 -9.51 -2.35 25.28
N ARG A 339 -9.79 -3.65 25.12
CA ARG A 339 -8.78 -4.72 25.22
C ARG A 339 -8.17 -5.10 23.87
N ALA A 340 -8.64 -4.57 22.74
CA ALA A 340 -8.19 -5.00 21.42
C ALA A 340 -6.73 -4.64 21.12
N PRO A 341 -6.09 -5.31 20.13
CA PRO A 341 -4.82 -4.86 19.57
C PRO A 341 -4.89 -3.42 19.04
N LEU A 342 -3.73 -2.75 18.97
CA LEU A 342 -3.67 -1.34 18.59
C LEU A 342 -4.25 -1.08 17.18
N TRP A 343 -4.09 -2.00 16.23
CA TRP A 343 -4.64 -1.83 14.87
C TRP A 343 -6.18 -1.81 14.86
N VAL A 344 -6.83 -2.62 15.72
CA VAL A 344 -8.31 -2.64 15.88
C VAL A 344 -8.78 -1.34 16.52
N LYS A 345 -8.13 -0.92 17.62
CA LYS A 345 -8.41 0.36 18.29
C LYS A 345 -8.28 1.52 17.33
N LYS A 346 -7.23 1.51 16.50
CA LYS A 346 -6.97 2.51 15.47
C LYS A 346 -8.08 2.56 14.43
N GLU A 347 -8.56 1.43 13.92
CA GLU A 347 -9.67 1.41 12.94
C GLU A 347 -10.99 1.93 13.55
N PHE A 348 -11.29 1.56 14.80
CA PHE A 348 -12.44 2.10 15.52
C PHE A 348 -12.33 3.63 15.68
N LEU A 349 -11.18 4.13 16.12
CA LEU A 349 -10.97 5.57 16.30
C LEU A 349 -11.01 6.33 14.97
N ALA A 350 -10.41 5.79 13.91
CA ALA A 350 -10.35 6.45 12.61
C ALA A 350 -11.74 6.55 11.94
N THR A 351 -12.61 5.55 12.13
CA THR A 351 -14.01 5.60 11.68
C THR A 351 -14.85 6.57 12.51
N PHE A 352 -14.71 6.53 13.83
CA PHE A 352 -15.35 7.49 14.73
C PHE A 352 -14.95 8.95 14.42
N PHE A 353 -13.65 9.20 14.22
CA PHE A 353 -13.12 10.51 13.84
C PHE A 353 -13.50 10.93 12.41
N GLY A 354 -13.69 9.96 11.50
CA GLY A 354 -14.27 10.19 10.17
C GLY A 354 -15.60 10.95 10.24
N SER A 355 -16.45 10.56 11.19
CA SER A 355 -17.71 11.23 11.49
C SER A 355 -17.52 12.51 12.30
N GLU A 356 -16.91 12.40 13.48
CA GLU A 356 -17.03 13.43 14.52
C GLU A 356 -15.90 14.47 14.52
N LEU A 357 -14.68 14.09 14.13
CA LEU A 357 -13.49 14.93 14.32
C LEU A 357 -13.34 15.99 13.24
N ASP A 358 -13.10 17.23 13.66
CA ASP A 358 -12.74 18.33 12.77
C ASP A 358 -11.58 17.95 11.83
N ARG A 359 -11.65 18.41 10.58
CA ARG A 359 -10.50 18.36 9.67
C ARG A 359 -9.29 19.14 10.23
N PRO A 360 -8.05 18.82 9.83
CA PRO A 360 -6.91 19.66 10.16
C PRO A 360 -7.14 21.11 9.70
N ARG A 361 -7.19 22.05 10.65
CA ARG A 361 -7.38 23.49 10.39
C ARG A 361 -6.10 24.25 10.71
N ILE A 362 -5.77 25.24 9.89
CA ILE A 362 -4.62 26.14 10.08
C ILE A 362 -5.11 27.48 10.64
N LYS A 363 -4.33 28.07 11.56
CA LYS A 363 -4.54 29.43 12.08
C LYS A 363 -4.24 30.49 11.01
N LYS A 364 -4.66 31.74 11.24
CA LYS A 364 -4.41 32.88 10.32
C LYS A 364 -2.93 33.04 9.91
N ASN A 365 -2.00 32.64 10.77
CA ASN A 365 -0.56 32.68 10.48
C ASN A 365 -0.07 31.70 9.39
N GLY A 366 -0.93 30.77 8.93
CA GLY A 366 -0.61 29.83 7.85
C GLY A 366 0.31 28.66 8.22
N THR A 367 0.82 28.58 9.45
CA THR A 367 1.92 27.64 9.84
C THR A 367 1.64 26.85 11.11
N THR A 368 0.61 27.23 11.88
CA THR A 368 0.23 26.55 13.12
C THR A 368 -1.17 25.97 12.97
N PHE A 369 -1.34 24.70 13.35
CA PHE A 369 -2.65 24.06 13.38
C PHE A 369 -3.50 24.58 14.55
N CYS A 370 -4.81 24.69 14.32
CA CYS A 370 -5.80 24.87 15.35
C CYS A 370 -5.93 23.59 16.18
N THR A 371 -6.42 23.72 17.41
CA THR A 371 -6.73 22.59 18.27
C THR A 371 -7.83 21.72 17.64
N PRO A 372 -7.57 20.43 17.35
CA PRO A 372 -8.59 19.53 16.85
C PRO A 372 -9.68 19.35 17.90
N CYS A 373 -10.93 19.31 17.45
CA CYS A 373 -12.09 19.21 18.32
C CYS A 373 -13.14 18.33 17.66
N PHE A 374 -13.85 17.57 18.47
CA PHE A 374 -15.10 16.93 18.09
C PHE A 374 -16.15 17.22 19.17
N SER A 375 -17.41 17.03 18.83
CA SER A 375 -18.50 17.41 19.72
C SER A 375 -19.64 16.44 19.72
N LEU A 376 -20.09 16.03 20.90
CA LEU A 376 -21.15 15.05 21.08
C LEU A 376 -22.37 15.69 21.75
N SER A 377 -23.57 15.33 21.31
CA SER A 377 -24.83 15.87 21.87
C SER A 377 -25.57 14.85 22.72
N LYS A 378 -26.11 15.28 23.87
CA LYS A 378 -26.90 14.45 24.80
C LYS A 378 -28.05 15.18 25.46
N THR A 379 -29.05 14.45 25.91
CA THR A 379 -30.03 14.96 26.88
C THR A 379 -29.39 15.14 28.27
N PRO A 380 -29.84 16.11 29.09
CA PRO A 380 -29.23 16.42 30.39
C PRO A 380 -29.06 15.20 31.30
N ASN A 381 -30.07 14.34 31.37
CA ASN A 381 -30.07 13.14 32.22
C ASN A 381 -29.03 12.08 31.81
N LYS A 382 -28.39 12.24 30.65
CA LYS A 382 -27.40 11.32 30.08
C LYS A 382 -26.01 11.94 29.98
N LEU A 383 -25.79 13.08 30.64
CA LEU A 383 -24.51 13.78 30.62
C LEU A 383 -23.39 12.96 31.28
N ARG A 384 -23.64 12.38 32.46
CA ARG A 384 -22.64 11.57 33.19
C ARG A 384 -22.17 10.37 32.37
N ASP A 385 -23.09 9.60 31.81
CA ASP A 385 -22.78 8.44 30.95
C ASP A 385 -21.91 8.83 29.75
N ARG A 386 -22.14 10.03 29.20
CA ARG A 386 -21.35 10.53 28.09
C ARG A 386 -19.97 11.01 28.51
N LEU A 387 -19.80 11.54 29.72
CA LEU A 387 -18.49 11.83 30.26
C LEU A 387 -17.69 10.55 30.49
N ASN A 388 -18.34 9.47 30.97
CA ASN A 388 -17.71 8.14 31.06
C ASN A 388 -17.21 7.65 29.70
N PHE A 389 -18.01 7.80 28.63
CA PHE A 389 -17.55 7.49 27.26
C PHE A 389 -16.34 8.32 26.83
N VAL A 390 -16.28 9.61 27.20
CA VAL A 390 -15.13 10.46 26.91
C VAL A 390 -13.91 10.01 27.71
N ASP A 391 -14.08 9.51 28.93
CA ASP A 391 -12.99 8.97 29.73
C ASP A 391 -12.46 7.63 29.20
N ASP A 392 -13.34 6.72 28.77
CA ASP A 392 -12.94 5.52 28.02
C ASP A 392 -12.13 5.92 26.78
N LEU A 393 -12.60 6.92 26.02
CA LEU A 393 -11.93 7.41 24.82
C LEU A 393 -10.55 8.00 25.12
N LYS A 394 -10.40 8.74 26.23
CA LYS A 394 -9.08 9.20 26.70
C LYS A 394 -8.15 8.03 26.97
N GLY A 395 -8.64 6.97 27.60
CA GLY A 395 -7.90 5.73 27.84
C GLY A 395 -7.35 5.16 26.54
N VAL A 396 -8.22 4.90 25.56
CA VAL A 396 -7.81 4.35 24.26
C VAL A 396 -6.85 5.29 23.51
N LEU A 397 -7.09 6.61 23.53
CA LEU A 397 -6.21 7.58 22.87
C LEU A 397 -4.81 7.66 23.50
N SER A 398 -4.71 7.45 24.81
CA SER A 398 -3.44 7.50 25.54
C SER A 398 -2.45 6.43 25.08
N GLU A 399 -2.95 5.27 24.65
CA GLU A 399 -2.14 4.18 24.09
C GLU A 399 -1.46 4.57 22.78
N PHE A 400 -2.02 5.53 22.03
CA PHE A 400 -1.41 6.10 20.84
C PHE A 400 -0.50 7.30 21.16
N GLY A 401 -0.35 7.66 22.44
CA GLY A 401 0.32 8.88 22.89
C GLY A 401 -0.45 10.14 22.54
N ILE A 402 -1.79 10.09 22.57
CA ILE A 402 -2.67 11.22 22.26
C ILE A 402 -3.40 11.66 23.54
N ALA A 403 -3.17 12.92 23.93
CA ALA A 403 -3.78 13.55 25.08
C ALA A 403 -4.97 14.46 24.68
N VAL A 404 -6.01 14.43 25.51
CA VAL A 404 -7.10 15.41 25.50
C VAL A 404 -6.69 16.60 26.36
N SER A 405 -6.77 17.80 25.79
CA SER A 405 -6.40 19.05 26.46
C SER A 405 -7.49 19.59 27.39
N SER A 406 -8.75 19.50 26.98
CA SER A 406 -9.89 19.94 27.80
C SER A 406 -11.20 19.37 27.28
N VAL A 407 -12.20 19.30 28.16
CA VAL A 407 -13.58 18.96 27.84
C VAL A 407 -14.46 20.12 28.31
N LYS A 408 -15.35 20.61 27.45
CA LYS A 408 -16.28 21.71 27.76
C LYS A 408 -17.71 21.31 27.46
N THR A 409 -18.66 21.83 28.22
CA THR A 409 -20.08 21.54 28.04
C THR A 409 -20.86 22.82 27.84
N GLU A 410 -21.73 22.86 26.83
CA GLU A 410 -22.56 24.01 26.52
C GLU A 410 -24.00 23.58 26.26
N TRP A 411 -24.97 24.41 26.67
CA TRP A 411 -26.37 24.21 26.30
C TRP A 411 -26.55 24.40 24.78
N SER A 412 -27.26 23.46 24.16
CA SER A 412 -27.47 23.40 22.73
C SER A 412 -28.97 23.41 22.38
N ILE A 413 -29.23 23.15 21.09
CA ILE A 413 -30.51 23.27 20.38
C ILE A 413 -31.69 22.70 21.17
N LYS A 414 -32.83 23.40 21.10
CA LYS A 414 -34.14 22.88 21.53
C LYS A 414 -34.64 21.94 20.44
N ARG A 415 -34.79 20.66 20.76
CA ARG A 415 -35.26 19.62 19.82
C ARG A 415 -36.70 19.89 19.40
N LYS A 416 -37.16 19.24 18.32
CA LYS A 416 -38.58 19.27 17.89
C LYS A 416 -39.54 18.82 19.01
N THR A 417 -39.06 17.94 19.91
CA THR A 417 -39.79 17.46 21.11
C THR A 417 -39.83 18.48 22.26
N GLY A 418 -39.21 19.65 22.12
CA GLY A 418 -39.11 20.66 23.18
C GLY A 418 -37.95 20.46 24.17
N GLU A 419 -37.35 19.25 24.20
CA GLU A 419 -36.22 18.91 25.07
C GLU A 419 -34.94 19.69 24.69
N LYS A 420 -34.25 20.23 25.70
CA LYS A 420 -32.92 20.85 25.53
C LYS A 420 -31.84 19.78 25.46
N THR A 421 -30.81 20.01 24.66
CA THR A 421 -29.63 19.13 24.60
C THR A 421 -28.40 19.85 25.13
N ILE A 422 -27.45 19.11 25.67
CA ILE A 422 -26.12 19.59 26.07
C ILE A 422 -25.13 19.07 25.04
N LYS A 423 -24.27 19.95 24.56
CA LYS A 423 -23.18 19.65 23.63
C LYS A 423 -21.88 19.62 24.39
N ILE A 424 -21.10 18.57 24.19
CA ILE A 424 -19.84 18.31 24.89
C ILE A 424 -18.72 18.40 23.86
N TYR A 425 -17.86 19.40 23.99
CA TYR A 425 -16.69 19.61 23.15
C TYR A 425 -15.47 18.96 23.78
N VAL A 426 -14.78 18.12 23.01
CA VAL A 426 -13.56 17.45 23.43
C VAL A 426 -12.41 17.98 22.59
N TYR A 427 -11.47 18.67 23.22
CA TYR A 427 -10.33 19.29 22.55
C TYR A 427 -9.09 18.42 22.66
N ILE A 428 -8.59 17.91 21.54
CA ILE A 428 -7.35 17.13 21.49
C ILE A 428 -6.15 18.07 21.52
N ALA A 429 -5.11 17.75 22.29
CA ALA A 429 -3.93 18.61 22.41
C ALA A 429 -3.27 18.88 21.04
N SER A 430 -2.80 20.12 20.83
CA SER A 430 -2.27 20.59 19.54
C SER A 430 -0.74 20.75 19.51
N ASN A 431 -0.04 20.17 20.49
CA ASN A 431 1.41 20.08 20.42
C ASN A 431 1.84 19.16 19.26
N VAL A 432 3.05 19.37 18.73
CA VAL A 432 3.52 18.71 17.50
C VAL A 432 3.46 17.19 17.61
N GLN A 433 3.91 16.61 18.73
CA GLN A 433 3.93 15.15 18.90
C GLN A 433 2.52 14.57 18.93
N ASN A 434 1.59 15.24 19.60
CA ASN A 434 0.20 14.81 19.68
C ASN A 434 -0.48 14.83 18.30
N LEU A 435 -0.22 15.87 17.51
CA LEU A 435 -0.75 15.96 16.14
C LEU A 435 -0.10 14.94 15.19
N LEU A 436 1.19 14.64 15.37
CA LEU A 436 1.87 13.56 14.63
C LEU A 436 1.22 12.21 14.94
N ASN A 437 0.98 11.90 16.21
CA ASN A 437 0.31 10.67 16.61
C ASN A 437 -1.14 10.62 16.06
N LEU A 438 -1.89 11.71 16.18
CA LEU A 438 -3.29 11.78 15.71
C LEU A 438 -3.42 11.57 14.21
N TYR A 439 -2.68 12.35 13.40
CA TYR A 439 -2.81 12.31 11.95
C TYR A 439 -2.00 11.21 11.28
N GLY A 440 -0.90 10.78 11.91
CA GLY A 440 -0.03 9.71 11.40
C GLY A 440 -0.54 8.31 11.73
N LYS A 441 -0.90 8.08 13.01
CA LYS A 441 -1.28 6.74 13.49
C LYS A 441 -2.75 6.43 13.29
N ILE A 442 -3.64 7.38 13.60
CA ILE A 442 -5.10 7.16 13.53
C ILE A 442 -5.67 7.61 12.19
N GLY A 443 -5.53 8.91 11.88
CA GLY A 443 -6.13 9.49 10.68
C GLY A 443 -7.66 9.43 10.67
N TYR A 444 -8.24 9.22 9.50
CA TYR A 444 -9.68 9.19 9.25
C TYR A 444 -10.04 8.00 8.34
N ARG A 445 -11.27 7.51 8.47
CA ARG A 445 -11.90 6.50 7.60
C ARG A 445 -13.28 6.98 7.20
N TYR A 446 -13.79 6.49 6.07
CA TYR A 446 -15.06 6.95 5.47
C TYR A 446 -15.14 8.48 5.27
N GLN A 447 -13.98 9.11 5.09
CA GLN A 447 -13.87 10.55 4.91
C GLN A 447 -12.57 10.91 4.19
N LYS A 448 -12.52 10.64 2.88
CA LYS A 448 -11.32 10.73 2.02
C LYS A 448 -10.68 12.11 2.03
N TYR A 449 -11.50 13.17 2.04
CA TYR A 449 -10.99 14.54 2.09
C TYR A 449 -10.25 14.85 3.39
N ARG A 450 -10.79 14.45 4.55
CA ARG A 450 -10.15 14.68 5.85
C ARG A 450 -8.90 13.83 5.99
N GLU A 451 -8.96 12.56 5.56
CA GLU A 451 -7.80 11.66 5.55
C GLU A 451 -6.64 12.24 4.73
N ARG A 452 -6.91 12.71 3.52
CA ARG A 452 -5.89 13.37 2.68
C ARG A 452 -5.25 14.58 3.38
N LEU A 453 -6.07 15.45 3.96
CA LEU A 453 -5.54 16.61 4.70
C LEU A 453 -4.73 16.20 5.92
N ALA A 454 -5.12 15.11 6.60
CA ALA A 454 -4.40 14.58 7.75
C ALA A 454 -3.00 14.10 7.33
N ARG A 455 -2.89 13.38 6.21
CA ARG A 455 -1.60 12.94 5.65
C ARG A 455 -0.69 14.13 5.32
N TYR A 456 -1.23 15.17 4.69
CA TYR A 456 -0.46 16.40 4.42
C TYR A 456 -0.04 17.10 5.73
N ALA A 457 -0.92 17.17 6.72
CA ALA A 457 -0.61 17.75 8.01
C ALA A 457 0.48 16.96 8.75
N TYR A 458 0.40 15.63 8.73
CA TYR A 458 1.40 14.73 9.29
C TYR A 458 2.77 14.97 8.65
N GLN A 459 2.86 14.96 7.32
CA GLN A 459 4.10 15.18 6.59
C GLN A 459 4.70 16.58 6.84
N TYR A 460 3.85 17.62 6.86
CA TYR A 460 4.29 18.99 7.16
C TYR A 460 4.87 19.09 8.58
N LEU A 461 4.24 18.43 9.55
CA LEU A 461 4.73 18.39 10.93
C LEU A 461 6.03 17.59 11.06
N LEU A 462 6.18 16.46 10.34
CA LEU A 462 7.43 15.70 10.29
C LEU A 462 8.57 16.53 9.70
N THR A 463 8.31 17.21 8.57
CA THR A 463 9.28 18.10 7.93
C THR A 463 9.75 19.16 8.91
N ARG A 464 8.81 19.75 9.67
CA ARG A 464 9.12 20.73 10.72
C ARG A 464 9.92 20.13 11.87
N GLN A 465 9.60 18.92 12.33
CA GLN A 465 10.35 18.24 13.38
C GLN A 465 11.79 17.97 12.94
N ASN A 466 11.99 17.53 11.70
CA ASN A 466 13.31 17.33 11.12
C ASN A 466 14.10 18.65 10.98
N GLN A 467 13.46 19.73 10.53
CA GLN A 467 14.07 21.06 10.49
C GLN A 467 14.53 21.53 11.88
N ILE A 468 13.72 21.31 12.93
CA ILE A 468 14.12 21.61 14.32
C ILE A 468 15.36 20.80 14.71
N ARG A 469 15.39 19.49 14.42
CA ARG A 469 16.57 18.65 14.71
C ARG A 469 17.82 19.16 13.99
N LYS A 470 17.74 19.46 12.69
CA LYS A 470 18.85 20.00 11.89
C LYS A 470 19.30 21.38 12.41
N ALA A 471 18.37 22.25 12.82
CA ALA A 471 18.72 23.54 13.42
C ALA A 471 19.44 23.40 14.77
N ILE A 472 19.06 22.43 15.60
CA ILE A 472 19.75 22.11 16.86
C ILE A 472 21.18 21.63 16.60
N GLN A 473 21.37 20.76 15.60
CA GLN A 473 22.69 20.29 15.19
C GLN A 473 23.57 21.45 14.70
N ALA A 474 23.04 22.29 13.80
CA ALA A 474 23.73 23.49 13.31
C ALA A 474 24.10 24.46 14.44
N TYR A 475 23.22 24.64 15.43
CA TYR A 475 23.47 25.47 16.60
C TYR A 475 24.62 24.91 17.46
N ASN A 476 24.65 23.59 17.71
CA ASN A 476 25.74 22.98 18.46
C ASN A 476 27.08 23.14 17.72
N ILE A 477 27.09 22.93 16.39
CA ILE A 477 28.29 23.18 15.55
C ILE A 477 28.72 24.64 15.66
N THR A 478 27.78 25.58 15.57
CA THR A 478 28.02 27.03 15.71
C THR A 478 28.72 27.34 17.04
N LYS A 479 28.25 26.79 18.16
CA LYS A 479 28.87 27.02 19.47
C LYS A 479 30.30 26.46 19.54
N THR A 480 30.55 25.28 18.98
CA THR A 480 31.89 24.69 18.92
C THR A 480 32.84 25.53 18.08
N LEU A 481 32.43 25.97 16.89
CA LEU A 481 33.25 26.81 16.01
C LEU A 481 33.49 28.20 16.60
N ARG A 482 32.50 28.75 17.33
CA ARG A 482 32.68 30.04 18.03
C ARG A 482 33.70 29.95 19.16
N LYS A 483 33.75 28.83 19.90
CA LYS A 483 34.82 28.57 20.89
C LYS A 483 36.21 28.55 20.25
N LYS A 484 36.32 28.09 19.00
CA LYS A 484 37.55 28.14 18.18
C LYS A 484 37.83 29.53 17.57
N ARG A 485 37.20 30.59 18.09
CA ARG A 485 37.33 32.00 17.65
C ARG A 485 37.01 32.26 16.16
N GLN A 486 36.27 31.38 15.50
CA GLN A 486 35.84 31.64 14.12
C GLN A 486 34.85 32.81 14.05
N THR A 487 34.90 33.54 12.93
CA THR A 487 33.99 34.65 12.63
C THR A 487 32.62 34.12 12.19
N ILE A 488 31.57 34.95 12.32
CA ILE A 488 30.20 34.59 11.89
C ILE A 488 30.17 34.18 10.40
N ARG A 489 30.96 34.85 9.55
CA ARG A 489 31.05 34.53 8.11
C ARG A 489 31.65 33.14 7.87
N GLN A 490 32.75 32.81 8.56
CA GLN A 490 33.38 31.48 8.48
C GLN A 490 32.47 30.37 9.00
N ILE A 491 31.78 30.62 10.11
CA ILE A 491 30.82 29.66 10.68
C ILE A 491 29.68 29.39 9.70
N THR A 492 29.10 30.45 9.13
CA THR A 492 28.01 30.32 8.13
C THR A 492 28.46 29.51 6.92
N LYS A 493 29.66 29.80 6.39
CA LYS A 493 30.26 29.05 5.29
C LYS A 493 30.42 27.56 5.63
N THR A 494 30.98 27.26 6.80
CA THR A 494 31.17 25.87 7.27
C THR A 494 29.85 25.12 7.44
N LEU A 495 28.80 25.80 7.91
CA LEU A 495 27.46 25.21 8.02
C LEU A 495 26.86 24.89 6.64
N HIS A 496 27.03 25.78 5.67
CA HIS A 496 26.58 25.56 4.29
C HIS A 496 27.33 24.38 3.64
N GLU A 497 28.65 24.31 3.80
CA GLU A 497 29.47 23.18 3.35
C GLU A 497 29.02 21.85 3.98
N LYS A 498 28.52 21.87 5.21
CA LYS A 498 27.94 20.71 5.91
C LYS A 498 26.47 20.44 5.57
N GLY A 499 25.89 21.14 4.60
CA GLY A 499 24.51 20.94 4.12
C GLY A 499 23.41 21.66 4.91
N TYR A 500 23.76 22.56 5.84
CA TYR A 500 22.79 23.39 6.58
C TYR A 500 22.52 24.73 5.86
N THR A 501 22.25 24.67 4.56
CA THR A 501 22.08 25.85 3.68
C THR A 501 20.91 26.76 4.09
N PHE A 502 19.91 26.21 4.79
CA PHE A 502 18.76 26.96 5.32
C PHE A 502 19.09 27.84 6.54
N ILE A 503 20.31 27.78 7.07
CA ILE A 503 20.79 28.63 8.16
C ILE A 503 21.53 29.83 7.57
N GLU A 504 21.01 31.02 7.76
CA GLU A 504 21.60 32.25 7.24
C GLU A 504 22.51 32.94 8.25
N LYS A 505 23.31 33.90 7.78
CA LYS A 505 24.23 34.70 8.62
C LYS A 505 23.53 35.34 9.82
N HIS A 506 22.30 35.82 9.63
CA HIS A 506 21.52 36.45 10.70
C HIS A 506 21.12 35.45 11.80
N ASN A 507 20.86 34.18 11.45
CA ASN A 507 20.59 33.12 12.42
C ASN A 507 21.83 32.85 13.28
N VAL A 508 22.99 32.69 12.63
CA VAL A 508 24.27 32.46 13.31
C VAL A 508 24.60 33.62 14.24
N ASN A 509 24.43 34.87 13.78
CA ASN A 509 24.63 36.06 14.59
C ASN A 509 23.75 36.02 15.86
N TYR A 510 22.44 35.79 15.69
CA TYR A 510 21.51 35.69 16.81
C TYR A 510 21.89 34.58 17.81
N TRP A 511 22.27 33.40 17.33
CA TRP A 511 22.66 32.27 18.18
C TRP A 511 23.95 32.49 18.96
N VAL A 512 24.88 33.29 18.41
CA VAL A 512 26.13 33.65 19.09
C VAL A 512 25.85 34.72 20.15
N SER A 513 25.07 35.74 19.80
CA SER A 513 24.85 36.92 20.64
C SER A 513 23.85 36.70 21.77
N VAL A 514 22.88 35.80 21.61
CA VAL A 514 21.80 35.59 22.59
C VAL A 514 21.85 34.18 23.21
N PRO A 515 21.76 34.04 24.55
CA PRO A 515 21.62 32.74 25.20
C PRO A 515 20.27 32.08 24.86
N ILE A 516 20.31 30.92 24.20
CA ILE A 516 19.10 30.18 23.82
C ILE A 516 18.69 29.25 24.97
N LYS A 517 17.66 29.65 25.73
CA LYS A 517 17.11 28.85 26.85
C LYS A 517 16.38 27.58 26.38
N ASN A 518 15.68 27.64 25.24
CA ASN A 518 14.94 26.49 24.69
C ASN A 518 15.36 26.20 23.26
N LYS A 519 16.15 25.12 23.07
CA LYS A 519 16.66 24.69 21.77
C LYS A 519 15.55 24.31 20.77
N GLN A 520 14.37 23.89 21.22
CA GLN A 520 13.25 23.57 20.31
C GLN A 520 12.69 24.80 19.58
N LYS A 521 12.98 26.01 20.10
CA LYS A 521 12.63 27.26 19.43
C LYS A 521 13.65 27.70 18.39
N LEU A 522 14.77 26.99 18.18
CA LEU A 522 15.78 27.41 17.20
C LEU A 522 15.21 27.51 15.77
N ALA A 523 14.32 26.61 15.36
CA ALA A 523 13.65 26.72 14.05
C ALA A 523 12.49 27.74 14.00
N THR A 524 12.33 28.60 15.01
CA THR A 524 11.48 29.81 14.87
C THR A 524 12.25 30.93 14.19
N THR A 525 13.59 30.88 14.16
CA THR A 525 14.40 31.92 13.52
C THR A 525 14.55 31.70 12.01
N THR A 526 14.16 30.54 11.49
CA THR A 526 14.21 30.20 10.07
C THR A 526 12.87 30.50 9.38
N LYS A 527 12.91 30.99 8.13
CA LYS A 527 11.70 31.28 7.34
C LYS A 527 10.83 30.03 7.20
N ARG A 528 9.53 30.17 7.47
CA ARG A 528 8.56 29.06 7.43
C ARG A 528 7.66 29.17 6.20
N MET A 529 7.57 28.07 5.46
CA MET A 529 6.59 27.92 4.38
C MET A 529 5.19 27.74 4.98
N LYS A 530 4.19 28.46 4.46
CA LYS A 530 2.80 28.26 4.88
C LYS A 530 2.32 26.90 4.39
N PHE A 531 1.40 26.29 5.14
CA PHE A 531 0.90 24.94 4.86
C PHE A 531 0.26 24.81 3.47
N LYS A 532 -0.50 25.82 3.02
CA LYS A 532 -1.11 25.84 1.69
C LYS A 532 -0.06 25.81 0.58
N ASP A 533 0.93 26.69 0.67
CA ASP A 533 2.04 26.79 -0.29
C ASP A 533 2.90 25.51 -0.27
N TRP A 534 3.07 24.92 0.92
CA TRP A 534 3.76 23.64 1.09
C TRP A 534 3.04 22.49 0.41
N ILE A 535 1.71 22.39 0.54
CA ILE A 535 0.92 21.37 -0.18
C ILE A 535 1.13 21.54 -1.68
N GLN A 536 0.93 22.75 -2.22
CA GLN A 536 1.08 23.01 -3.65
C GLN A 536 2.45 22.59 -4.17
N LYS A 537 3.52 22.90 -3.42
CA LYS A 537 4.88 22.52 -3.77
C LYS A 537 5.11 20.99 -3.69
N GLN A 538 4.66 20.33 -2.62
CA GLN A 538 4.96 18.92 -2.38
C GLN A 538 4.02 17.95 -3.08
N THR A 539 2.91 18.42 -3.63
CA THR A 539 1.97 17.59 -4.39
C THR A 539 1.91 17.99 -5.87
N GLU A 540 2.93 18.70 -6.36
CA GLU A 540 3.02 19.12 -7.75
C GLU A 540 2.90 17.90 -8.68
N ASN A 541 1.95 17.95 -9.61
CA ASN A 541 1.61 16.87 -10.56
C ASN A 541 1.20 15.53 -9.93
N LEU A 542 0.93 15.48 -8.62
CA LEU A 542 0.39 14.29 -7.95
C LEU A 542 -1.14 14.38 -7.87
N PRO A 543 -1.86 13.25 -8.01
CA PRO A 543 -3.29 13.25 -7.78
C PRO A 543 -3.59 13.52 -6.31
N PRO A 544 -4.80 14.01 -6.00
CA PRO A 544 -5.16 14.39 -4.65
C PRO A 544 -5.55 13.15 -3.82
N THR A 545 -4.60 12.23 -3.63
CA THR A 545 -4.72 10.96 -2.90
C THR A 545 -4.06 10.99 -1.52
N GLY A 546 -3.33 12.06 -1.21
CA GLY A 546 -2.49 12.16 -0.02
C GLY A 546 -1.02 11.85 -0.26
N LEU A 547 -0.62 11.55 -1.50
CA LEU A 547 0.77 11.37 -1.88
C LEU A 547 1.53 12.70 -1.87
N VAL A 548 2.84 12.62 -1.58
CA VAL A 548 3.75 13.77 -1.58
C VAL A 548 5.08 13.38 -2.22
N TRP A 549 5.81 14.37 -2.70
CA TRP A 549 7.22 14.24 -3.06
C TRP A 549 8.11 14.38 -1.83
N GLU A 550 9.10 13.50 -1.72
CA GLU A 550 10.29 13.72 -0.88
C GLU A 550 11.55 13.70 -1.74
N THR A 551 12.51 14.54 -1.41
CA THR A 551 13.77 14.68 -2.12
C THR A 551 14.79 13.72 -1.52
N ILE A 552 15.51 12.97 -2.35
CA ILE A 552 16.61 12.13 -1.87
C ILE A 552 17.77 13.02 -1.42
N GLN A 553 18.18 12.87 -0.16
CA GLN A 553 19.31 13.58 0.44
C GLN A 553 20.62 12.83 0.21
N THR A 554 20.64 11.51 0.43
CA THR A 554 21.84 10.68 0.30
C THR A 554 21.47 9.32 -0.26
N ILE A 555 22.35 8.75 -1.08
CA ILE A 555 22.33 7.37 -1.54
C ILE A 555 23.73 6.82 -1.36
N GLN A 556 23.85 5.71 -0.64
CA GLN A 556 25.16 5.12 -0.33
C GLN A 556 25.08 3.60 -0.36
N ARG A 557 26.18 2.95 -0.75
CA ARG A 557 26.28 1.49 -0.61
C ARG A 557 26.34 1.10 0.87
N THR A 558 25.74 -0.03 1.20
CA THR A 558 25.71 -0.60 2.56
C THR A 558 25.99 -2.09 2.54
N ASN A 559 26.34 -2.65 3.69
CA ASN A 559 26.77 -4.05 3.83
C ASN A 559 25.68 -4.95 4.44
N HIS A 560 24.42 -4.77 4.04
CA HIS A 560 23.37 -5.71 4.43
C HIS A 560 23.59 -7.06 3.76
N LYS A 561 23.26 -8.15 4.48
CA LYS A 561 23.48 -9.53 4.02
C LYS A 561 22.19 -10.31 3.76
N ASP A 562 21.03 -9.75 4.11
CA ASP A 562 19.71 -10.33 3.92
C ASP A 562 18.84 -9.31 3.20
N LEU A 563 18.22 -9.75 2.11
CA LEU A 563 17.27 -8.98 1.32
C LEU A 563 16.11 -9.90 0.90
N ARG A 564 14.89 -9.36 0.92
CA ARG A 564 13.65 -10.08 0.66
C ARG A 564 12.70 -9.27 -0.19
N ASP A 565 11.76 -9.94 -0.85
CA ASP A 565 10.75 -9.27 -1.65
C ASP A 565 9.41 -10.01 -1.59
N ILE A 566 8.36 -9.30 -1.99
CA ILE A 566 7.02 -9.82 -2.16
C ILE A 566 6.54 -9.54 -3.59
N THR A 567 5.79 -10.49 -4.15
CA THR A 567 5.11 -10.27 -5.43
C THR A 567 3.64 -9.97 -5.16
N THR A 568 3.14 -8.87 -5.71
CA THR A 568 1.73 -8.48 -5.63
C THR A 568 0.99 -8.87 -6.90
N GLN A 569 -0.25 -9.35 -6.76
CA GLN A 569 -1.10 -9.83 -7.85
C GLN A 569 -1.58 -8.73 -8.80
N SER A 570 -1.77 -7.49 -8.34
CA SER A 570 -2.32 -6.41 -9.18
C SER A 570 -1.41 -6.09 -10.37
N ASN A 571 -2.03 -5.70 -11.49
CA ASN A 571 -1.34 -5.26 -12.71
C ASN A 571 -0.42 -4.05 -12.48
N ASN A 572 -0.58 -3.34 -11.35
CA ASN A 572 0.28 -2.22 -10.96
C ASN A 572 1.66 -2.68 -10.47
N HIS A 573 1.75 -3.92 -9.95
CA HIS A 573 2.95 -4.53 -9.37
C HIS A 573 3.74 -3.58 -8.46
N ASN A 574 3.07 -2.87 -7.55
CA ASN A 574 3.69 -1.90 -6.65
C ASN A 574 3.11 -1.94 -5.24
N PHE A 575 3.88 -1.48 -4.27
CA PHE A 575 3.49 -1.37 -2.87
C PHE A 575 4.25 -0.24 -2.16
N PHE A 576 3.83 0.10 -0.95
CA PHE A 576 4.52 1.10 -0.13
C PHE A 576 5.47 0.45 0.90
N ALA A 577 6.76 0.75 0.76
CA ALA A 577 7.86 0.30 1.62
C ALA A 577 8.41 1.48 2.44
N ASN A 578 8.30 1.45 3.77
CA ASN A 578 8.62 2.58 4.66
C ASN A 578 7.90 3.89 4.26
N GLY A 579 6.76 3.77 3.58
CA GLY A 579 5.97 4.86 3.01
C GLY A 579 6.40 5.29 1.60
N ILE A 580 7.49 4.78 1.05
CA ILE A 580 7.96 5.07 -0.32
C ILE A 580 7.32 4.07 -1.30
N LEU A 581 6.86 4.55 -2.46
CA LEU A 581 6.28 3.68 -3.50
C LEU A 581 7.37 2.96 -4.31
N THR A 582 7.35 1.63 -4.27
CA THR A 582 8.29 0.71 -4.94
C THR A 582 7.58 -0.21 -5.93
N LYS A 583 8.31 -0.91 -6.82
CA LYS A 583 7.75 -1.83 -7.83
C LYS A 583 8.34 -3.26 -7.75
N ASN A 584 7.58 -4.29 -8.13
CA ASN A 584 7.95 -5.71 -8.04
C ASN A 584 8.68 -6.29 -9.29
N CYS A 585 8.94 -7.61 -9.26
CA CYS A 585 9.36 -8.51 -10.35
C CYS A 585 8.17 -9.35 -10.95
N VAL A 586 8.33 -10.00 -12.14
CA VAL A 586 7.24 -10.63 -12.98
C VAL A 586 7.72 -12.02 -13.60
N ARG A 587 6.87 -13.11 -13.76
CA ARG A 587 7.13 -14.49 -14.40
C ARG A 587 5.87 -15.26 -15.04
N THR A 588 6.02 -16.05 -16.16
CA THR A 588 5.00 -16.75 -17.10
C THR A 588 4.33 -18.14 -16.73
N GLN A 589 3.24 -18.67 -17.39
CA GLN A 589 2.52 -20.01 -17.16
C GLN A 589 2.05 -20.86 -18.41
N LEU A 590 1.88 -22.21 -18.34
CA LEU A 590 1.27 -23.09 -19.41
C LEU A 590 -0.23 -23.43 -19.23
N ILE A 591 -0.92 -23.72 -20.36
CA ILE A 591 -2.37 -24.02 -20.44
C ILE A 591 -2.76 -25.45 -20.03
N LYS A 592 -2.14 -26.50 -20.60
CA LYS A 592 -2.68 -27.88 -20.52
C LYS A 592 -2.74 -28.45 -19.10
N ASN A 593 -1.86 -27.99 -18.22
CA ASN A 593 -1.73 -28.46 -16.85
C ASN A 593 -1.55 -27.32 -15.84
N GLY A 594 -1.73 -26.06 -16.25
CA GLY A 594 -1.49 -24.89 -15.41
C GLY A 594 -0.03 -24.72 -14.96
N ARG A 595 0.94 -25.51 -15.47
CA ARG A 595 2.32 -25.46 -14.99
C ARG A 595 3.11 -24.38 -15.67
N VAL A 596 3.83 -23.59 -14.91
CA VAL A 596 4.76 -22.59 -15.45
C VAL A 596 5.97 -23.25 -16.10
N ILE A 597 6.20 -22.98 -17.39
CA ILE A 597 7.48 -23.28 -18.05
C ILE A 597 8.06 -22.04 -18.71
N THR A 598 9.38 -21.96 -18.72
CA THR A 598 10.12 -20.96 -19.47
C THR A 598 10.42 -21.50 -20.87
N ALA A 599 10.12 -20.71 -21.91
CA ALA A 599 10.39 -21.04 -23.29
C ALA A 599 11.23 -19.94 -23.97
N PHE A 600 12.21 -20.35 -24.77
CA PHE A 600 13.10 -19.47 -25.54
C PHE A 600 12.44 -19.02 -26.86
N LEU A 601 12.61 -17.76 -27.25
CA LEU A 601 12.16 -17.22 -28.55
C LEU A 601 13.36 -17.15 -29.52
N PRO A 602 13.49 -18.05 -30.51
CA PRO A 602 14.63 -18.04 -31.43
C PRO A 602 14.53 -16.93 -32.49
N GLY A 603 15.61 -16.14 -32.62
CA GLY A 603 15.80 -15.11 -33.65
C GLY A 603 15.77 -13.67 -33.09
N ASP A 604 16.66 -12.81 -33.60
CA ASP A 604 16.70 -11.39 -33.19
C ASP A 604 15.39 -10.68 -33.56
N GLY A 605 14.81 -9.96 -32.59
CA GLY A 605 13.53 -9.28 -32.77
C GLY A 605 12.28 -10.17 -32.55
N ALA A 606 12.44 -11.46 -32.22
CA ALA A 606 11.31 -12.36 -31.93
C ALA A 606 10.43 -11.90 -30.75
N LEU A 607 10.98 -11.14 -29.80
CA LEU A 607 10.22 -10.56 -28.68
C LEU A 607 9.16 -9.54 -29.14
N ASN A 608 9.41 -8.87 -30.27
CA ASN A 608 8.56 -7.78 -30.75
C ASN A 608 7.31 -8.29 -31.48
N VAL A 609 7.29 -9.56 -31.91
CA VAL A 609 6.20 -10.13 -32.72
C VAL A 609 5.23 -11.00 -31.91
N VAL A 610 5.58 -11.34 -30.67
CA VAL A 610 4.78 -12.19 -29.77
C VAL A 610 4.18 -11.35 -28.66
N ASP A 611 2.88 -11.40 -28.44
CA ASP A 611 2.15 -10.64 -27.40
C ASP A 611 1.64 -11.51 -26.26
N GLU A 612 1.27 -10.85 -25.14
CA GLU A 612 0.60 -11.52 -24.02
C GLU A 612 -0.76 -12.04 -24.51
N HIS A 613 -1.09 -13.26 -24.09
CA HIS A 613 -2.25 -14.04 -24.52
C HIS A 613 -2.16 -14.71 -25.91
N ASP A 614 -1.03 -14.58 -26.63
CA ASP A 614 -0.82 -15.32 -27.88
C ASP A 614 -0.71 -16.84 -27.64
N GLU A 615 -1.31 -17.63 -28.53
CA GLU A 615 -1.24 -19.09 -28.52
C GLU A 615 0.08 -19.55 -29.17
N VAL A 616 0.93 -20.21 -28.41
CA VAL A 616 2.26 -20.65 -28.86
C VAL A 616 2.39 -22.16 -28.87
N ILE A 617 3.11 -22.70 -29.86
CA ILE A 617 3.60 -24.08 -29.82
C ILE A 617 5.06 -24.04 -29.41
N VAL A 618 5.40 -24.86 -28.41
CA VAL A 618 6.74 -25.01 -27.88
C VAL A 618 7.28 -26.41 -28.13
N GLU A 619 8.58 -26.52 -28.42
CA GLU A 619 9.29 -27.78 -28.62
C GLU A 619 10.55 -27.86 -27.76
N GLY A 620 11.01 -29.06 -27.43
CA GLY A 620 12.23 -29.26 -26.65
C GLY A 620 13.49 -28.75 -27.37
N ILE A 621 14.39 -28.06 -26.67
CA ILE A 621 15.65 -27.53 -27.27
C ILE A 621 16.72 -28.64 -27.45
N GLY A 622 16.45 -29.91 -27.11
CA GLY A 622 17.30 -31.04 -27.54
C GLY A 622 18.73 -31.09 -26.97
N GLY A 623 18.99 -30.53 -25.78
CA GLY A 623 20.29 -30.68 -25.11
C GLY A 623 20.57 -32.13 -24.67
N SER A 624 21.86 -32.46 -24.43
CA SER A 624 22.29 -33.82 -24.05
C SER A 624 21.47 -34.38 -22.87
N ARG A 625 20.88 -35.58 -23.06
CA ARG A 625 19.95 -36.24 -22.11
C ARG A 625 18.67 -35.43 -21.80
N GLY A 626 18.12 -34.67 -22.76
CA GLY A 626 16.87 -33.92 -22.59
C GLY A 626 16.98 -32.70 -21.66
N ARG A 627 18.20 -32.18 -21.49
CA ARG A 627 18.53 -30.98 -20.70
C ARG A 627 18.51 -29.73 -21.58
N SER A 628 18.70 -28.55 -20.98
CA SER A 628 18.89 -27.30 -21.72
C SER A 628 20.06 -27.41 -22.72
N MET A 629 19.91 -26.82 -23.91
CA MET A 629 20.95 -26.82 -24.93
C MET A 629 21.95 -25.69 -24.66
N GLY A 630 23.24 -26.00 -24.59
CA GLY A 630 24.32 -25.01 -24.51
C GLY A 630 24.14 -23.98 -23.38
N ASP A 631 24.19 -22.71 -23.76
CA ASP A 631 24.33 -21.54 -22.88
C ASP A 631 23.01 -21.02 -22.26
N ILE A 632 21.91 -21.78 -22.35
CA ILE A 632 20.57 -21.36 -21.88
C ILE A 632 20.10 -22.23 -20.69
N PRO A 633 20.72 -22.13 -19.50
CA PRO A 633 20.44 -23.03 -18.38
C PRO A 633 19.04 -22.80 -17.80
N GLY A 634 18.27 -23.88 -17.67
CA GLY A 634 16.91 -23.86 -17.12
C GLY A 634 15.80 -23.70 -18.16
N VAL A 635 16.14 -23.32 -19.40
CA VAL A 635 15.19 -23.27 -20.52
C VAL A 635 15.31 -24.57 -21.32
N ARG A 636 14.27 -25.39 -21.24
CA ARG A 636 14.21 -26.71 -21.91
C ARG A 636 13.41 -26.67 -23.20
N TRP A 637 12.72 -25.57 -23.46
CA TRP A 637 11.70 -25.43 -24.50
C TRP A 637 11.92 -24.17 -25.30
N LYS A 638 11.66 -24.17 -26.61
CA LYS A 638 11.65 -22.98 -27.47
C LYS A 638 10.31 -22.87 -28.19
N VAL A 639 9.91 -21.66 -28.54
CA VAL A 639 8.70 -21.38 -29.33
C VAL A 639 9.00 -21.60 -30.81
N ILE A 640 8.11 -22.28 -31.52
CA ILE A 640 8.21 -22.51 -32.97
C ILE A 640 7.13 -21.76 -33.76
N THR A 641 5.92 -21.66 -33.23
CA THR A 641 4.79 -21.00 -33.89
C THR A 641 4.01 -20.14 -32.91
N VAL A 642 3.41 -19.07 -33.42
CA VAL A 642 2.61 -18.09 -32.69
C VAL A 642 1.31 -17.89 -33.47
N ASN A 643 0.16 -18.12 -32.84
CA ASN A 643 -1.18 -18.06 -33.45
C ASN A 643 -1.28 -18.81 -34.80
N GLY A 644 -0.63 -19.98 -34.91
CA GLY A 644 -0.62 -20.81 -36.11
C GLY A 644 0.36 -20.40 -37.22
N VAL A 645 1.13 -19.32 -37.03
CA VAL A 645 2.15 -18.84 -37.98
C VAL A 645 3.55 -19.17 -37.46
N SER A 646 4.48 -19.51 -38.36
CA SER A 646 5.87 -19.78 -38.01
C SER A 646 6.55 -18.53 -37.44
N LEU A 647 7.16 -18.64 -36.26
CA LEU A 647 7.87 -17.52 -35.61
C LEU A 647 8.96 -16.93 -36.53
N LYS A 648 9.64 -17.78 -37.31
CA LYS A 648 10.67 -17.34 -38.25
C LYS A 648 10.11 -16.47 -39.37
N GLU A 649 8.90 -16.75 -39.85
CA GLU A 649 8.25 -15.95 -40.89
C GLU A 649 7.75 -14.61 -40.34
N LEU A 650 7.28 -14.59 -39.08
CA LEU A 650 6.90 -13.38 -38.36
C LEU A 650 8.11 -12.45 -38.14
N VAL A 651 9.24 -13.01 -37.68
CA VAL A 651 10.50 -12.25 -37.45
C VAL A 651 11.06 -11.65 -38.75
N LEU A 652 10.97 -12.40 -39.86
CA LEU A 652 11.43 -11.93 -41.17
C LEU A 652 10.43 -10.97 -41.85
N GLY A 653 9.28 -10.69 -41.23
CA GLY A 653 8.23 -9.82 -41.79
C GLY A 653 7.58 -10.36 -43.08
N LYS A 654 7.68 -11.66 -43.35
CA LYS A 654 7.14 -12.29 -44.58
C LYS A 654 5.66 -12.65 -44.46
N LYS A 655 5.15 -12.79 -43.24
CA LYS A 655 3.75 -13.04 -42.91
C LYS A 655 3.41 -12.27 -41.65
N GLU A 656 2.15 -11.89 -41.52
CA GLU A 656 1.61 -11.28 -40.30
C GLU A 656 0.79 -12.31 -39.51
N LYS A 657 0.72 -12.13 -38.19
CA LYS A 657 -0.10 -13.00 -37.33
C LYS A 657 -1.58 -12.61 -37.46
N PRO A 658 -2.51 -13.57 -37.53
CA PRO A 658 -3.94 -13.27 -37.51
C PRO A 658 -4.31 -12.64 -36.15
N MET A 659 -4.96 -11.47 -36.18
CA MET A 659 -5.58 -10.87 -35.00
C MET A 659 -6.84 -11.67 -34.65
N ARG A 660 -6.94 -12.14 -33.41
CA ARG A 660 -8.13 -12.81 -32.85
C ARG A 660 -8.94 -11.87 -32.00
#